data_AF-A0AB34FIY1-F1
#
_entry.id   AF-A0AB34FIY1-F1
#
_cell.length_a   1.000
_cell.length_b   1.000
_cell.length_c   1.000
_cell.angle_alpha   90.00
_cell.angle_beta   90.00
_cell.angle_gamma   90.00
#
_symmetry.space_group_name_H-M   'P 1'
#
loop_
_entity.id
_entity.type
_entity.pdbx_description
1 polymer ?
#
loop_
_entity_poly.entity_id
_entity_poly.type
_entity_poly.pdbx_seq_one_letter_code
_entity_poly.pdbx_strand_id
1 'polypeptide(L)'
;MRLYSSAAIMDSIKVHNSLKPGAPVPFVPIEPGKVSWYVCGPTVYDKSHLGHARNYVSTDIIRRILMHYFGYDVKFVMNMTDVDDKIIIKARRQRLLELEKNKTYSDSELRALALAAFRAYAVSNLPLLVEGGAELDESNYTSRRDTAYGKVLAGGTLTGEGKPGDPEAKTKMHISNMDAAAAAMKQDSIFPGADEILLPYLDSLYKETIDTRDQTMFTDLTKSMEALFTEDMDNLNVLRPDVITRVTEYVPQIVSFVERVVQKGFAYEAEGSVYFDIAAFEKAGNTYARLRPDSRNDKALQEEGEGSLSKSLGGKRGAGDFALWKKSKAGEPFWLSPWGEGRPGWHIECSVMASDVLGSRMDIHSGGIDLAFPHHDNELAQSEAYFCQHGKGEHTWVNYFMHMGHLSISGSKMSKSLKNFQTIQDALATDYTSRSMRIVFLMGKWNDGVEISPDMRAQADNWESTVSNFFTNTKSWLAEAGVTDGVKSLSIDSDAPATGLLADLEQAKKETEVALTNSFDTPRAMLVILKLVNSTNVFLKDNKDANLAEVEAIARWITKMVGIFGLDSRGKPPYDGLGWASAISADMDPKTAVGPYAAVVDKVKAEVAKLSLSSETIPSLLAQDPSKDFESIASTGSRDIEKLALPFLRTVSQIRDELRRIVSAQTPETKKQILAITDRIRDHDLTNLGVYLDDRPDNQPSLIKFIPATELIAAREEKAAREAEKAKKKEEARLAREKVEQEAKEKAKIPPEELFKKDERYSAWDEQGLPTKMKDGSDVPKSQMKSLKKMWDKQKKVHEELKAKGGL
;
A
#
# COMPACT_ATOMS: atom_id res chain seq x y z
N MET A 1 -10.39 40.72 -1.98
CA MET A 1 -11.09 39.51 -1.49
C MET A 1 -11.67 39.80 -0.10
N ARG A 2 -12.99 39.85 0.10
CA ARG A 2 -13.54 39.84 1.47
C ARG A 2 -13.16 38.50 2.06
N LEU A 3 -12.22 38.52 3.01
CA LEU A 3 -11.94 37.40 3.91
C LEU A 3 -13.28 36.98 4.50
N TYR A 4 -13.87 35.89 4.01
CA TYR A 4 -14.74 35.10 4.89
C TYR A 4 -13.82 34.71 6.04
N SER A 5 -14.07 35.25 7.23
CA SER A 5 -13.30 34.87 8.42
C SER A 5 -13.29 33.36 8.49
N SER A 6 -12.13 32.74 8.78
CA SER A 6 -11.98 31.29 8.92
C SER A 6 -13.16 30.63 9.67
N ALA A 7 -13.72 31.32 10.66
CA ALA A 7 -14.94 30.95 11.37
C ALA A 7 -16.15 30.59 10.48
N ALA A 8 -16.47 31.37 9.44
CA ALA A 8 -17.65 31.13 8.59
C ALA A 8 -17.49 29.88 7.71
N ILE A 9 -16.27 29.54 7.32
CA ILE A 9 -15.97 28.29 6.61
C ILE A 9 -16.01 27.12 7.58
N MET A 10 -15.48 27.27 8.79
CA MET A 10 -15.52 26.26 9.85
C MET A 10 -16.97 25.88 10.22
N ASP A 11 -17.89 26.85 10.26
CA ASP A 11 -19.31 26.64 10.55
C ASP A 11 -20.07 25.89 9.43
N SER A 12 -19.48 25.77 8.24
CA SER A 12 -20.11 25.12 7.07
C SER A 12 -19.80 23.63 6.94
N ILE A 13 -18.87 23.11 7.74
CA ILE A 13 -18.42 21.72 7.66
C ILE A 13 -19.58 20.79 8.03
N LYS A 14 -19.77 19.76 7.21
CA LYS A 14 -20.63 18.62 7.49
C LYS A 14 -19.79 17.35 7.49
N VAL A 15 -20.10 16.41 8.37
CA VAL A 15 -19.38 15.14 8.48
C VAL A 15 -20.35 13.98 8.48
N HIS A 16 -19.97 12.88 7.84
CA HIS A 16 -20.65 11.63 8.06
C HIS A 16 -20.47 11.20 9.51
N ASN A 17 -21.56 10.88 10.19
CA ASN A 17 -21.58 10.49 11.59
C ASN A 17 -22.33 9.18 11.73
N SER A 18 -21.68 8.13 12.19
CA SER A 18 -22.30 6.82 12.31
C SER A 18 -23.44 6.75 13.33
N LEU A 19 -23.56 7.73 14.24
CA LEU A 19 -24.74 7.88 15.12
C LEU A 19 -25.98 8.40 14.37
N LYS A 20 -25.79 8.99 13.18
CA LYS A 20 -26.83 9.58 12.34
C LYS A 20 -26.62 9.10 10.90
N PRO A 21 -26.92 7.82 10.60
CA PRO A 21 -26.69 7.24 9.28
C PRO A 21 -27.44 8.04 8.21
N GLY A 22 -26.81 8.17 7.03
CA GLY A 22 -27.33 8.94 5.90
C GLY A 22 -26.45 10.12 5.53
N ALA A 23 -27.08 11.24 5.19
CA ALA A 23 -26.39 12.44 4.71
C ALA A 23 -25.49 13.06 5.81
N PRO A 24 -24.34 13.65 5.45
CA PRO A 24 -23.47 14.35 6.39
C PRO A 24 -24.21 15.40 7.23
N VAL A 25 -23.90 15.45 8.53
CA VAL A 25 -24.50 16.36 9.51
C VAL A 25 -23.56 17.52 9.84
N PRO A 26 -24.05 18.71 10.23
CA PRO A 26 -23.17 19.81 10.62
C PRO A 26 -22.17 19.42 11.70
N PHE A 27 -20.90 19.81 11.54
CA PHE A 27 -19.83 19.62 12.51
C PHE A 27 -19.70 20.86 13.38
N VAL A 28 -20.09 20.71 14.64
CA VAL A 28 -19.99 21.73 15.68
C VAL A 28 -19.12 21.17 16.81
N PRO A 29 -17.91 21.71 17.04
CA PRO A 29 -17.06 21.28 18.14
C PRO A 29 -17.62 21.72 19.50
N ILE A 30 -17.21 21.05 20.57
CA ILE A 30 -17.54 21.40 21.96
C ILE A 30 -16.98 22.77 22.31
N GLU A 31 -15.71 23.02 21.95
CA GLU A 31 -15.04 24.30 22.12
C GLU A 31 -14.72 24.88 20.73
N PRO A 32 -15.13 26.13 20.41
CA PRO A 32 -14.85 26.75 19.13
C PRO A 32 -13.35 26.74 18.79
N GLY A 33 -13.00 26.24 17.60
CA GLY A 33 -11.62 26.17 17.12
C GLY A 33 -10.79 25.01 17.66
N LYS A 34 -11.31 24.19 18.59
CA LYS A 34 -10.62 23.01 19.11
C LYS A 34 -11.39 21.72 18.83
N VAL A 35 -10.67 20.61 18.67
CA VAL A 35 -11.26 19.28 18.45
C VAL A 35 -10.57 18.26 19.35
N SER A 36 -11.36 17.62 20.21
CA SER A 36 -10.97 16.45 21.00
C SER A 36 -11.26 15.17 20.21
N TRP A 37 -10.23 14.39 19.92
CA TRP A 37 -10.35 13.21 19.05
C TRP A 37 -9.67 11.99 19.66
N TYR A 38 -10.43 10.92 19.92
CA TYR A 38 -9.89 9.60 20.26
C TYR A 38 -10.04 8.59 19.10
N VAL A 39 -8.98 7.87 18.76
CA VAL A 39 -9.01 6.76 17.79
C VAL A 39 -8.65 5.44 18.47
N CYS A 40 -9.42 4.39 18.20
CA CYS A 40 -9.04 3.04 18.62
C CYS A 40 -7.78 2.61 17.86
N GLY A 41 -6.71 2.32 18.60
CA GLY A 41 -5.46 1.84 18.05
C GLY A 41 -5.39 0.32 17.93
N PRO A 42 -4.21 -0.23 17.56
CA PRO A 42 -4.07 -1.64 17.23
C PRO A 42 -4.00 -2.54 18.46
N THR A 43 -4.41 -3.79 18.29
CA THR A 43 -3.97 -4.89 19.16
C THR A 43 -2.56 -5.30 18.78
N VAL A 44 -1.60 -5.05 19.65
CA VAL A 44 -0.15 -5.19 19.39
C VAL A 44 0.33 -6.64 19.59
N TYR A 45 -0.30 -7.58 18.88
CA TYR A 45 0.09 -9.00 18.90
C TYR A 45 0.83 -9.43 17.63
N ASP A 46 0.72 -8.68 16.54
CA ASP A 46 1.30 -9.05 15.25
C ASP A 46 1.46 -7.84 14.32
N LYS A 47 2.29 -7.98 13.29
CA LYS A 47 2.59 -6.93 12.31
C LYS A 47 1.34 -6.26 11.73
N SER A 48 1.48 -4.99 11.39
CA SER A 48 0.43 -4.22 10.71
C SER A 48 0.24 -4.70 9.27
N HIS A 49 -0.94 -4.43 8.71
CA HIS A 49 -1.28 -4.81 7.34
C HIS A 49 -2.01 -3.67 6.64
N LEU A 50 -2.23 -3.79 5.34
CA LEU A 50 -2.86 -2.74 4.53
C LEU A 50 -4.25 -2.30 5.03
N GLY A 51 -5.03 -3.17 5.68
CA GLY A 51 -6.26 -2.75 6.38
C GLY A 51 -6.02 -1.72 7.51
N HIS A 52 -4.94 -1.87 8.28
CA HIS A 52 -4.52 -0.87 9.26
C HIS A 52 -4.05 0.41 8.56
N ALA A 53 -3.28 0.29 7.48
CA ALA A 53 -2.88 1.44 6.68
C ALA A 53 -4.11 2.25 6.20
N ARG A 54 -5.14 1.58 5.66
CA ARG A 54 -6.39 2.23 5.25
C ARG A 54 -7.02 3.02 6.39
N ASN A 55 -7.12 2.43 7.58
CA ASN A 55 -7.69 3.09 8.76
C ASN A 55 -6.87 4.34 9.16
N TYR A 56 -5.59 4.15 9.48
CA TYR A 56 -4.78 5.21 10.10
C TYR A 56 -4.34 6.29 9.11
N VAL A 57 -4.08 5.95 7.84
CA VAL A 57 -3.76 6.95 6.82
C VAL A 57 -4.98 7.81 6.48
N SER A 58 -6.17 7.22 6.36
CA SER A 58 -7.39 8.01 6.12
C SER A 58 -7.70 8.92 7.30
N THR A 59 -7.51 8.43 8.54
CA THR A 59 -7.62 9.24 9.76
C THR A 59 -6.65 10.42 9.73
N ASP A 60 -5.38 10.17 9.40
CA ASP A 60 -4.34 11.20 9.29
C ASP A 60 -4.66 12.25 8.23
N ILE A 61 -5.16 11.85 7.06
CA ILE A 61 -5.58 12.78 6.01
C ILE A 61 -6.68 13.72 6.53
N ILE A 62 -7.69 13.19 7.22
CA ILE A 62 -8.77 14.01 7.77
C ILE A 62 -8.25 14.91 8.91
N ARG A 63 -7.40 14.39 9.79
CA ARG A 63 -6.72 15.17 10.84
C ARG A 63 -5.95 16.35 10.24
N ARG A 64 -5.17 16.12 9.18
CA ARG A 64 -4.42 17.18 8.48
C ARG A 64 -5.34 18.19 7.79
N ILE A 65 -6.46 17.76 7.21
CA ILE A 65 -7.46 18.68 6.64
C ILE A 65 -8.04 19.58 7.74
N LEU A 66 -8.45 19.02 8.87
CA LEU A 66 -8.94 19.80 10.02
C LEU A 66 -7.89 20.80 10.52
N MET A 67 -6.63 20.37 10.68
CA MET A 67 -5.56 21.22 11.22
C MET A 67 -5.06 22.29 10.24
N HIS A 68 -4.83 21.92 8.98
CA HIS A 68 -4.05 22.75 8.05
C HIS A 68 -4.88 23.39 6.94
N TYR A 69 -6.08 22.87 6.66
CA TYR A 69 -7.05 23.52 5.77
C TYR A 69 -8.05 24.37 6.56
N PHE A 70 -8.65 23.80 7.60
CA PHE A 70 -9.67 24.48 8.41
C PHE A 70 -9.12 25.21 9.65
N GLY A 71 -7.89 24.90 10.08
CA GLY A 71 -7.22 25.63 11.17
C GLY A 71 -7.65 25.22 12.58
N TYR A 72 -8.21 24.02 12.77
CA TYR A 72 -8.55 23.50 14.10
C TYR A 72 -7.29 23.11 14.89
N ASP A 73 -7.31 23.40 16.19
CA ASP A 73 -6.39 22.80 17.16
C ASP A 73 -6.92 21.42 17.59
N VAL A 74 -6.26 20.36 17.13
CA VAL A 74 -6.72 18.98 17.32
C VAL A 74 -5.88 18.30 18.40
N LYS A 75 -6.51 17.91 19.51
CA LYS A 75 -5.93 17.00 20.51
C LYS A 75 -6.29 15.56 20.15
N PHE A 76 -5.32 14.82 19.63
CA PHE A 76 -5.48 13.47 19.08
C PHE A 76 -4.90 12.40 20.02
N VAL A 77 -5.75 11.48 20.48
CA VAL A 77 -5.42 10.43 21.43
C VAL A 77 -5.62 9.06 20.78
N MET A 78 -4.71 8.13 21.04
CA MET A 78 -4.81 6.76 20.54
C MET A 78 -4.37 5.77 21.62
N ASN A 79 -5.09 4.68 21.80
CA ASN A 79 -4.62 3.61 22.67
C ASN A 79 -3.74 2.59 21.93
N MET A 80 -3.01 1.79 22.70
CA MET A 80 -2.47 0.50 22.28
C MET A 80 -3.15 -0.57 23.11
N THR A 81 -3.79 -1.53 22.45
CA THR A 81 -4.38 -2.69 23.14
C THR A 81 -3.27 -3.71 23.38
N ASP A 82 -2.65 -3.64 24.56
CA ASP A 82 -1.55 -4.51 25.02
C ASP A 82 -2.02 -5.61 25.99
N VAL A 83 -3.34 -5.74 26.19
CA VAL A 83 -3.98 -6.86 26.87
C VAL A 83 -5.12 -7.37 25.98
N ASP A 84 -4.98 -8.58 25.43
CA ASP A 84 -6.03 -9.22 24.62
C ASP A 84 -5.81 -10.73 24.57
N ASP A 85 -6.88 -11.49 24.33
CA ASP A 85 -6.81 -12.95 24.19
C ASP A 85 -5.80 -13.38 23.11
N LYS A 86 -5.67 -12.64 22.00
CA LYS A 86 -4.70 -12.95 20.93
C LYS A 86 -3.26 -12.77 21.40
N ILE A 87 -2.99 -11.75 22.21
CA ILE A 87 -1.66 -11.51 22.82
C ILE A 87 -1.33 -12.65 23.78
N ILE A 88 -2.28 -12.99 24.66
CA ILE A 88 -2.12 -14.03 25.68
C ILE A 88 -1.78 -15.36 25.03
N ILE A 89 -2.57 -15.77 24.03
CA ILE A 89 -2.38 -17.03 23.32
C ILE A 89 -1.04 -17.04 22.58
N LYS A 90 -0.69 -15.97 21.86
CA LYS A 90 0.54 -15.93 21.06
C LYS A 90 1.78 -15.96 21.95
N ALA A 91 1.85 -15.10 22.96
CA ALA A 91 2.98 -15.02 23.87
C ALA A 91 3.18 -16.34 24.64
N ARG A 92 2.11 -16.91 25.18
CA ARG A 92 2.18 -18.19 25.91
C ARG A 92 2.63 -19.34 25.01
N ARG A 93 2.10 -19.44 23.79
CA ARG A 93 2.51 -20.47 22.82
C ARG A 93 3.97 -20.35 22.46
N GLN A 94 4.45 -19.14 22.17
CA GLN A 94 5.86 -18.88 21.86
C GLN A 94 6.75 -19.29 23.04
N ARG A 95 6.38 -18.89 24.27
CA ARG A 95 7.13 -19.27 25.46
C ARG A 95 7.17 -20.77 25.69
N LEU A 96 6.05 -21.47 25.52
CA LEU A 96 6.00 -22.93 25.64
C LEU A 96 6.88 -23.61 24.60
N LEU A 97 6.88 -23.12 23.36
CA LEU A 97 7.74 -23.64 22.30
C LEU A 97 9.23 -23.40 22.59
N GLU A 98 9.60 -22.22 23.09
CA GLU A 98 10.98 -21.93 23.51
C GLU A 98 11.44 -22.87 24.63
N LEU A 99 10.61 -23.08 25.64
CA LEU A 99 10.88 -24.03 26.72
C LEU A 99 11.02 -25.46 26.19
N GLU A 100 10.19 -25.84 25.23
CA GLU A 100 10.24 -27.15 24.60
C GLU A 100 11.54 -27.35 23.80
N LYS A 101 11.97 -26.33 23.05
CA LYS A 101 13.23 -26.33 22.27
C LYS A 101 14.48 -26.44 23.14
N ASN A 102 14.40 -26.01 24.40
CA ASN A 102 15.51 -26.10 25.35
C ASN A 102 15.64 -27.49 26.02
N LYS A 103 14.69 -28.41 25.79
CA LYS A 103 14.79 -29.79 26.27
C LYS A 103 15.70 -30.61 25.38
N THR A 104 16.37 -31.61 25.97
CA THR A 104 17.16 -32.61 25.24
C THR A 104 16.25 -33.75 24.80
N TYR A 105 16.28 -34.09 23.51
CA TYR A 105 15.55 -35.21 22.91
C TYR A 105 16.49 -36.20 22.24
N SER A 106 16.13 -37.48 22.27
CA SER A 106 16.54 -38.42 21.23
C SER A 106 15.69 -38.22 19.96
N ASP A 107 16.20 -38.64 18.81
CA ASP A 107 15.51 -38.50 17.52
C ASP A 107 14.12 -39.14 17.53
N SER A 108 13.97 -40.28 18.21
CA SER A 108 12.68 -40.98 18.33
C SER A 108 11.68 -40.21 19.19
N GLU A 109 12.11 -39.58 20.28
CA GLU A 109 11.25 -38.77 21.15
C GLU A 109 10.79 -37.50 20.44
N LEU A 110 11.70 -36.82 19.74
CA LEU A 110 11.37 -35.60 19.01
C LEU A 110 10.39 -35.88 17.86
N ARG A 111 10.60 -36.99 17.15
CA ARG A 111 9.69 -37.47 16.11
C ARG A 111 8.32 -37.84 16.69
N ALA A 112 8.26 -38.50 17.84
CA ALA A 112 7.01 -38.83 18.51
C ALA A 112 6.22 -37.57 18.92
N LEU A 113 6.91 -36.56 19.45
CA LEU A 113 6.33 -35.26 19.77
C LEU A 113 5.72 -34.60 18.52
N ALA A 114 6.49 -34.54 17.43
CA ALA A 114 6.02 -33.96 16.17
C ALA A 114 4.81 -34.70 15.60
N LEU A 115 4.82 -36.04 15.63
CA LEU A 115 3.72 -36.86 15.14
C LEU A 115 2.43 -36.66 15.97
N ALA A 116 2.55 -36.56 17.29
CA ALA A 116 1.42 -36.28 18.16
C ALA A 116 0.80 -34.90 17.87
N ALA A 117 1.65 -33.87 17.71
CA ALA A 117 1.22 -32.54 17.33
C ALA A 117 0.57 -32.52 15.93
N PHE A 118 1.14 -33.25 14.97
CA PHE A 118 0.66 -33.35 13.59
C PHE A 118 -0.77 -33.89 13.55
N ARG A 119 -1.02 -34.97 14.30
CA ARG A 119 -2.34 -35.59 14.43
C ARG A 119 -3.34 -34.69 15.15
N ALA A 120 -2.97 -34.10 16.28
CA ALA A 120 -3.83 -33.19 17.02
C ALA A 120 -4.24 -31.95 16.20
N TYR A 121 -3.29 -31.41 15.43
CA TYR A 121 -3.53 -30.28 14.54
C TYR A 121 -4.50 -30.64 13.41
N ALA A 122 -4.34 -31.82 12.80
CA ALA A 122 -5.23 -32.34 11.76
C ALA A 122 -6.67 -32.47 12.27
N VAL A 123 -6.87 -33.09 13.44
CA VAL A 123 -8.20 -33.24 14.06
C VAL A 123 -8.89 -31.90 14.26
N SER A 124 -8.15 -30.89 14.71
CA SER A 124 -8.71 -29.59 15.07
C SER A 124 -9.00 -28.70 13.86
N ASN A 125 -8.18 -28.79 12.79
CA ASN A 125 -8.19 -27.80 11.71
C ASN A 125 -8.46 -28.39 10.31
N LEU A 126 -8.21 -29.69 10.11
CA LEU A 126 -8.41 -30.39 8.84
C LEU A 126 -9.06 -31.77 9.08
N PRO A 127 -10.28 -31.81 9.65
CA PRO A 127 -10.90 -33.05 10.13
C PRO A 127 -11.11 -34.11 9.04
N LEU A 128 -11.21 -33.72 7.76
CA LEU A 128 -11.35 -34.68 6.66
C LEU A 128 -10.09 -35.55 6.44
N LEU A 129 -8.93 -35.18 7.01
CA LEU A 129 -7.71 -36.01 6.95
C LEU A 129 -7.79 -37.25 7.84
N VAL A 130 -8.63 -37.23 8.87
CA VAL A 130 -8.71 -38.26 9.92
C VAL A 130 -9.94 -39.16 9.76
N GLU A 131 -10.77 -38.95 8.74
CA GLU A 131 -11.87 -39.86 8.38
C GLU A 131 -11.32 -41.13 7.71
N GLY A 132 -11.69 -42.33 8.18
CA GLY A 132 -11.35 -43.60 7.50
C GLY A 132 -10.34 -44.54 8.19
N GLY A 133 -10.09 -44.39 9.50
CA GLY A 133 -9.60 -45.47 10.37
C GLY A 133 -8.09 -45.72 10.48
N ALA A 134 -7.28 -45.51 9.43
CA ALA A 134 -5.82 -45.60 9.56
C ALA A 134 -5.23 -44.30 10.14
N GLU A 135 -4.24 -44.40 11.04
CA GLU A 135 -3.62 -43.22 11.68
C GLU A 135 -2.87 -42.33 10.68
N LEU A 136 -2.98 -41.01 10.86
CA LEU A 136 -2.32 -40.03 10.00
C LEU A 136 -0.83 -39.90 10.38
N ASP A 137 0.04 -39.90 9.36
CA ASP A 137 1.48 -39.66 9.48
C ASP A 137 2.03 -38.95 8.22
N GLU A 138 3.31 -38.60 8.23
CA GLU A 138 3.94 -37.88 7.11
C GLU A 138 4.06 -38.71 5.82
N SER A 139 3.98 -40.04 5.92
CA SER A 139 4.07 -40.95 4.77
C SER A 139 2.76 -41.02 3.98
N ASN A 140 1.62 -40.96 4.68
CA ASN A 140 0.29 -41.06 4.08
C ASN A 140 -0.44 -39.71 3.91
N TYR A 141 0.08 -38.65 4.54
CA TYR A 141 -0.52 -37.32 4.56
C TYR A 141 -0.78 -36.74 3.17
N THR A 142 0.19 -36.75 2.25
CA THR A 142 0.05 -36.12 0.92
C THR A 142 -1.12 -36.72 0.14
N SER A 143 -1.24 -38.05 0.13
CA SER A 143 -2.33 -38.75 -0.56
C SER A 143 -3.69 -38.40 0.04
N ARG A 144 -3.80 -38.35 1.37
CA ARG A 144 -5.04 -37.98 2.06
C ARG A 144 -5.43 -36.53 1.87
N ARG A 145 -4.45 -35.62 1.94
CA ARG A 145 -4.63 -34.19 1.68
C ARG A 145 -5.18 -33.96 0.27
N ASP A 146 -4.59 -34.59 -0.73
CA ASP A 146 -5.01 -34.42 -2.12
C ASP A 146 -6.42 -35.00 -2.35
N THR A 147 -6.73 -36.12 -1.69
CA THR A 147 -8.06 -36.74 -1.73
C THR A 147 -9.13 -35.86 -1.06
N ALA A 148 -8.84 -35.36 0.14
CA ALA A 148 -9.81 -34.61 0.95
C ALA A 148 -9.96 -33.14 0.51
N TYR A 149 -8.86 -32.49 0.12
CA TYR A 149 -8.79 -31.05 -0.11
C TYR A 149 -8.23 -30.65 -1.48
N GLY A 150 -8.01 -31.60 -2.40
CA GLY A 150 -7.47 -31.31 -3.74
C GLY A 150 -8.27 -30.28 -4.53
N LYS A 151 -9.61 -30.25 -4.37
CA LYS A 151 -10.47 -29.23 -4.98
C LYS A 151 -10.18 -27.82 -4.47
N VAL A 152 -9.98 -27.68 -3.16
CA VAL A 152 -9.63 -26.39 -2.53
C VAL A 152 -8.25 -25.94 -3.01
N LEU A 153 -7.27 -26.84 -3.05
CA LEU A 153 -5.93 -26.57 -3.58
C LEU A 153 -5.96 -26.12 -5.05
N ALA A 154 -6.86 -26.69 -5.86
CA ALA A 154 -7.09 -26.28 -7.24
C ALA A 154 -7.87 -24.96 -7.41
N GLY A 155 -8.23 -24.27 -6.32
CA GLY A 155 -8.95 -23.00 -6.35
C GLY A 155 -10.48 -23.11 -6.33
N GLY A 156 -11.02 -24.31 -6.10
CA GLY A 156 -12.46 -24.52 -5.86
C GLY A 156 -12.88 -24.34 -4.40
N THR A 157 -14.15 -24.59 -4.11
CA THR A 157 -14.73 -24.54 -2.76
C THR A 157 -14.75 -25.90 -2.08
N LEU A 158 -14.96 -25.93 -0.76
CA LEU A 158 -15.15 -27.17 0.01
C LEU A 158 -16.38 -27.96 -0.48
N THR A 159 -17.45 -27.27 -0.87
CA THR A 159 -18.69 -27.89 -1.39
C THR A 159 -18.61 -28.23 -2.88
N GLY A 160 -17.68 -27.62 -3.62
CA GLY A 160 -17.60 -27.71 -5.08
C GLY A 160 -18.49 -26.72 -5.83
N GLU A 161 -19.23 -25.88 -5.12
CA GLU A 161 -20.12 -24.85 -5.68
C GLU A 161 -19.71 -23.45 -5.22
N GLY A 162 -19.92 -22.44 -6.07
CA GLY A 162 -19.66 -21.03 -5.76
C GLY A 162 -18.20 -20.59 -5.96
N LYS A 163 -17.90 -19.37 -5.50
CA LYS A 163 -16.53 -18.84 -5.48
C LYS A 163 -15.89 -19.12 -4.12
N PRO A 164 -14.60 -19.47 -4.06
CA PRO A 164 -13.88 -19.66 -2.79
C PRO A 164 -13.90 -18.38 -1.97
N GLY A 165 -14.07 -18.54 -0.66
CA GLY A 165 -14.07 -17.44 0.30
C GLY A 165 -13.14 -17.69 1.49
N ASP A 166 -13.47 -17.06 2.61
CA ASP A 166 -12.72 -17.14 3.86
C ASP A 166 -12.48 -18.59 4.35
N PRO A 167 -13.46 -19.52 4.31
CA PRO A 167 -13.25 -20.90 4.76
C PRO A 167 -12.18 -21.64 3.93
N GLU A 168 -12.17 -21.47 2.62
CA GLU A 168 -11.18 -22.07 1.72
C GLU A 168 -9.78 -21.50 1.96
N ALA A 169 -9.67 -20.17 2.13
CA ALA A 169 -8.39 -19.53 2.43
C ALA A 169 -7.81 -20.04 3.77
N LYS A 170 -8.65 -20.16 4.80
CA LYS A 170 -8.25 -20.74 6.09
C LYS A 170 -7.82 -22.20 5.97
N THR A 171 -8.53 -22.99 5.17
CA THR A 171 -8.18 -24.40 4.89
C THR A 171 -6.79 -24.50 4.24
N LYS A 172 -6.52 -23.69 3.20
CA LYS A 172 -5.20 -23.63 2.53
C LYS A 172 -4.07 -23.29 3.49
N MET A 173 -4.29 -22.33 4.39
CA MET A 173 -3.31 -21.98 5.42
C MET A 173 -2.99 -23.19 6.32
N HIS A 174 -4.00 -23.89 6.83
CA HIS A 174 -3.77 -25.06 7.68
C HIS A 174 -3.05 -26.19 6.93
N ILE A 175 -3.36 -26.38 5.63
CA ILE A 175 -2.65 -27.32 4.76
C ILE A 175 -1.18 -26.92 4.63
N SER A 176 -0.88 -25.64 4.39
CA SER A 176 0.51 -25.16 4.29
C SER A 176 1.30 -25.43 5.57
N ASN A 177 0.71 -25.23 6.75
CA ASN A 177 1.36 -25.52 8.02
C ASN A 177 1.65 -27.04 8.18
N MET A 178 0.72 -27.90 7.75
CA MET A 178 0.94 -29.35 7.77
C MET A 178 1.90 -29.84 6.69
N ASP A 179 1.92 -29.21 5.51
CA ASP A 179 2.90 -29.51 4.45
C ASP A 179 4.34 -29.26 4.93
N ALA A 180 4.56 -28.11 5.58
CA ALA A 180 5.85 -27.78 6.20
C ALA A 180 6.25 -28.78 7.28
N ALA A 181 5.33 -29.12 8.19
CA ALA A 181 5.59 -30.10 9.24
C ALA A 181 5.87 -31.51 8.69
N ALA A 182 5.12 -31.96 7.68
CA ALA A 182 5.34 -33.26 7.05
C ALA A 182 6.70 -33.32 6.34
N ALA A 183 7.12 -32.24 5.69
CA ALA A 183 8.45 -32.14 5.08
C ALA A 183 9.56 -32.18 6.14
N ALA A 184 9.38 -31.43 7.24
CA ALA A 184 10.29 -31.38 8.37
C ALA A 184 10.47 -32.76 9.04
N MET A 185 9.37 -33.50 9.23
CA MET A 185 9.38 -34.86 9.79
C MET A 185 10.07 -35.89 8.88
N LYS A 186 10.04 -35.70 7.55
CA LYS A 186 10.77 -36.54 6.59
C LYS A 186 12.28 -36.26 6.56
N GLN A 187 12.68 -35.06 6.94
CA GLN A 187 14.06 -34.58 6.90
C GLN A 187 14.71 -34.55 8.29
N ASP A 188 14.02 -35.06 9.32
CA ASP A 188 14.43 -34.99 10.73
C ASP A 188 14.78 -33.56 11.20
N SER A 189 14.12 -32.55 10.61
CA SER A 189 14.34 -31.12 10.90
C SER A 189 13.11 -30.52 11.60
N ILE A 190 12.68 -31.15 12.69
CA ILE A 190 11.43 -30.83 13.41
C ILE A 190 11.39 -29.37 13.89
N PHE A 191 12.49 -28.88 14.46
CA PHE A 191 12.63 -27.47 14.79
C PHE A 191 13.46 -26.75 13.73
N PRO A 192 12.99 -25.63 13.16
CA PRO A 192 11.68 -24.98 13.36
C PRO A 192 10.56 -25.52 12.45
N GLY A 193 10.82 -26.55 11.63
CA GLY A 193 9.93 -26.95 10.53
C GLY A 193 8.51 -27.39 10.91
N ALA A 194 8.27 -27.79 12.16
CA ALA A 194 6.97 -28.17 12.72
C ALA A 194 6.45 -27.17 13.79
N ASP A 195 7.06 -26.01 13.95
CA ASP A 195 6.70 -25.03 14.98
C ASP A 195 5.21 -24.67 14.95
N GLU A 196 4.65 -24.41 13.76
CA GLU A 196 3.26 -23.98 13.58
C GLU A 196 2.22 -24.99 14.10
N ILE A 197 2.54 -26.29 14.04
CA ILE A 197 1.66 -27.35 14.59
C ILE A 197 1.96 -27.62 16.07
N LEU A 198 3.21 -27.41 16.51
CA LEU A 198 3.64 -27.60 17.89
C LEU A 198 3.09 -26.51 18.81
N LEU A 199 3.01 -25.26 18.35
CA LEU A 199 2.48 -24.13 19.13
C LEU A 199 1.10 -24.43 19.77
N PRO A 200 0.03 -24.75 19.01
CA PRO A 200 -1.26 -25.07 19.62
C PRO A 200 -1.26 -26.40 20.37
N TYR A 201 -0.40 -27.36 20.01
CA TYR A 201 -0.33 -28.65 20.69
C TYR A 201 0.25 -28.51 22.10
N LEU A 202 1.40 -27.85 22.24
CA LEU A 202 2.06 -27.58 23.52
C LEU A 202 1.18 -26.73 24.44
N ASP A 203 0.48 -25.74 23.88
CA ASP A 203 -0.51 -24.94 24.62
C ASP A 203 -1.68 -25.78 25.14
N SER A 204 -2.12 -26.81 24.40
CA SER A 204 -3.18 -27.70 24.90
C SER A 204 -2.74 -28.56 26.08
N LEU A 205 -1.45 -28.91 26.15
CA LEU A 205 -0.85 -29.71 27.22
C LEU A 205 -0.46 -28.88 28.45
N TYR A 206 0.08 -27.69 28.23
CA TYR A 206 0.89 -26.99 29.23
C TYR A 206 0.46 -25.54 29.49
N LYS A 207 -0.65 -25.05 28.91
CA LYS A 207 -1.10 -23.67 29.17
C LYS A 207 -1.22 -23.32 30.65
N GLU A 208 -1.61 -24.28 31.50
CA GLU A 208 -1.82 -24.06 32.94
C GLU A 208 -0.53 -24.12 33.78
N THR A 209 0.59 -24.55 33.19
CA THR A 209 1.87 -24.71 33.92
C THR A 209 2.75 -23.45 33.87
N ILE A 210 2.41 -22.49 33.01
CA ILE A 210 3.14 -21.24 32.87
C ILE A 210 2.82 -20.30 34.05
N ASP A 211 3.87 -19.87 34.73
CA ASP A 211 3.79 -18.80 35.73
C ASP A 211 3.60 -17.45 35.04
N THR A 212 2.44 -16.82 35.25
CA THR A 212 2.08 -15.52 34.67
C THR A 212 2.26 -14.35 35.63
N ARG A 213 2.87 -14.57 36.81
CA ARG A 213 3.25 -13.47 37.73
C ARG A 213 4.29 -12.56 37.10
N ASP A 214 5.20 -13.14 36.33
CA ASP A 214 6.08 -12.37 35.43
C ASP A 214 5.34 -12.08 34.13
N GLN A 215 4.86 -10.84 34.01
CA GLN A 215 4.12 -10.41 32.83
C GLN A 215 5.03 -10.03 31.64
N THR A 216 6.37 -10.09 31.79
CA THR A 216 7.32 -9.69 30.75
C THR A 216 7.11 -10.44 29.44
N MET A 217 6.80 -11.73 29.49
CA MET A 217 6.45 -12.54 28.32
C MET A 217 5.36 -11.91 27.44
N PHE A 218 4.34 -11.28 28.06
CA PHE A 218 3.30 -10.57 27.32
C PHE A 218 3.82 -9.20 26.88
N THR A 219 4.44 -8.44 27.79
CA THR A 219 4.84 -7.06 27.50
C THR A 219 5.97 -6.93 26.47
N ASP A 220 6.85 -7.92 26.36
CA ASP A 220 7.96 -7.92 25.40
C ASP A 220 7.42 -8.11 23.97
N LEU A 221 6.45 -9.02 23.81
CA LEU A 221 5.72 -9.15 22.54
C LEU A 221 5.01 -7.84 22.19
N THR A 222 4.25 -7.26 23.13
CA THR A 222 3.48 -6.05 22.83
C THR A 222 4.35 -4.84 22.55
N LYS A 223 5.46 -4.65 23.27
CA LYS A 223 6.38 -3.53 23.04
C LYS A 223 7.08 -3.65 21.69
N SER A 224 7.51 -4.85 21.31
CA SER A 224 8.13 -5.07 20.00
C SER A 224 7.13 -4.85 18.85
N MET A 225 5.89 -5.32 18.99
CA MET A 225 4.84 -5.09 17.99
C MET A 225 4.37 -3.63 17.93
N GLU A 226 4.32 -2.93 19.07
CA GLU A 226 4.03 -1.49 19.13
C GLU A 226 5.10 -0.68 18.41
N ALA A 227 6.38 -1.01 18.61
CA ALA A 227 7.50 -0.36 17.92
C ALA A 227 7.41 -0.55 16.40
N LEU A 228 7.10 -1.77 15.94
CA LEU A 228 6.89 -2.06 14.51
C LEU A 228 5.68 -1.32 13.94
N PHE A 229 4.56 -1.26 14.66
CA PHE A 229 3.40 -0.48 14.25
C PHE A 229 3.75 1.00 14.11
N THR A 230 4.47 1.54 15.09
CA THR A 230 5.01 2.89 15.10
C THR A 230 5.85 3.17 13.86
N GLU A 231 6.79 2.28 13.53
CA GLU A 231 7.65 2.38 12.35
C GLU A 231 6.84 2.34 11.05
N ASP A 232 5.85 1.44 10.95
CA ASP A 232 4.96 1.37 9.80
C ASP A 232 4.19 2.69 9.60
N MET A 233 3.70 3.32 10.69
CA MET A 233 2.99 4.59 10.62
C MET A 233 3.92 5.74 10.17
N ASP A 234 5.15 5.78 10.66
CA ASP A 234 6.16 6.75 10.23
C ASP A 234 6.49 6.58 8.74
N ASN A 235 6.70 5.34 8.29
CA ASN A 235 6.96 5.02 6.89
C ASN A 235 5.79 5.42 5.98
N LEU A 236 4.56 5.37 6.50
CA LEU A 236 3.35 5.87 5.83
C LEU A 236 3.10 7.37 6.02
N ASN A 237 4.03 8.14 6.61
CA ASN A 237 3.91 9.58 6.89
C ASN A 237 2.70 9.96 7.77
N VAL A 238 2.23 9.04 8.62
CA VAL A 238 1.14 9.30 9.57
C VAL A 238 1.66 10.15 10.72
N LEU A 239 0.96 11.22 11.08
CA LEU A 239 1.32 12.04 12.23
C LEU A 239 1.16 11.24 13.52
N ARG A 240 2.14 11.36 14.42
CA ARG A 240 2.07 10.75 15.74
C ARG A 240 0.89 11.30 16.54
N PRO A 241 0.20 10.46 17.35
CA PRO A 241 -0.76 10.95 18.33
C PRO A 241 -0.11 11.88 19.34
N ASP A 242 -0.90 12.81 19.89
CA ASP A 242 -0.45 13.70 20.96
C ASP A 242 -0.35 12.96 22.29
N VAL A 243 -1.19 11.93 22.48
CA VAL A 243 -1.19 11.04 23.64
C VAL A 243 -1.36 9.59 23.18
N ILE A 244 -0.50 8.70 23.69
CA ILE A 244 -0.64 7.25 23.57
C ILE A 244 -0.96 6.67 24.95
N THR A 245 -2.02 5.86 25.05
CA THR A 245 -2.41 5.17 26.30
C THR A 245 -2.26 3.65 26.13
N ARG A 246 -1.91 2.93 27.20
CA ARG A 246 -1.79 1.46 27.20
C ARG A 246 -2.68 0.85 28.25
N VAL A 247 -3.28 -0.30 27.98
CA VAL A 247 -4.23 -0.95 28.88
C VAL A 247 -3.55 -1.32 30.20
N THR A 248 -2.34 -1.86 30.12
CA THR A 248 -1.55 -2.25 31.31
C THR A 248 -1.28 -1.08 32.27
N GLU A 249 -1.26 0.16 31.78
CA GLU A 249 -1.04 1.38 32.57
C GLU A 249 -2.33 1.91 33.23
N TYR A 250 -3.51 1.42 32.84
CA TYR A 250 -4.83 1.93 33.25
C TYR A 250 -5.68 0.95 34.05
N VAL A 251 -5.16 -0.24 34.39
CA VAL A 251 -5.94 -1.28 35.09
C VAL A 251 -6.60 -0.78 36.39
N PRO A 252 -5.93 -0.02 37.28
CA PRO A 252 -6.58 0.52 38.48
C PRO A 252 -7.78 1.45 38.18
N GLN A 253 -7.65 2.30 37.15
CA GLN A 253 -8.69 3.19 36.67
C GLN A 253 -9.86 2.40 36.08
N ILE A 254 -9.55 1.32 35.33
CA ILE A 254 -10.56 0.41 34.78
C ILE A 254 -11.38 -0.22 35.92
N VAL A 255 -10.72 -0.77 36.94
CA VAL A 255 -11.41 -1.36 38.10
C VAL A 255 -12.34 -0.34 38.75
N SER A 256 -11.84 0.86 39.03
CA SER A 256 -12.63 1.95 39.64
C SER A 256 -13.83 2.36 38.77
N PHE A 257 -13.65 2.34 37.45
CA PHE A 257 -14.72 2.66 36.50
C PHE A 257 -15.82 1.59 36.52
N VAL A 258 -15.43 0.32 36.48
CA VAL A 258 -16.36 -0.82 36.54
C VAL A 258 -17.12 -0.83 37.86
N GLU A 259 -16.46 -0.58 39.00
CA GLU A 259 -17.12 -0.46 40.30
C GLU A 259 -18.24 0.59 40.27
N ARG A 260 -18.00 1.74 39.64
CA ARG A 260 -19.01 2.80 39.53
C ARG A 260 -20.18 2.40 38.63
N VAL A 261 -19.93 1.67 37.53
CA VAL A 261 -21.00 1.14 36.67
C VAL A 261 -21.84 0.10 37.43
N VAL A 262 -21.22 -0.75 38.24
CA VAL A 262 -21.91 -1.70 39.13
C VAL A 262 -22.74 -0.96 40.19
N GLN A 263 -22.17 0.04 40.86
CA GLN A 263 -22.88 0.83 41.88
C GLN A 263 -24.13 1.54 41.32
N LYS A 264 -24.10 1.91 40.04
CA LYS A 264 -25.26 2.49 39.33
C LYS A 264 -26.30 1.46 38.88
N GLY A 265 -26.02 0.17 39.03
CA GLY A 265 -26.93 -0.91 38.64
C GLY A 265 -26.90 -1.25 37.15
N PHE A 266 -25.87 -0.82 36.41
CA PHE A 266 -25.70 -1.13 34.98
C PHE A 266 -24.72 -2.29 34.72
N ALA A 267 -24.18 -2.88 35.77
CA ALA A 267 -23.34 -4.05 35.68
C ALA A 267 -23.55 -4.96 36.90
N TYR A 268 -23.23 -6.23 36.75
CA TYR A 268 -23.32 -7.22 37.82
C TYR A 268 -22.14 -8.18 37.78
N GLU A 269 -21.75 -8.67 38.96
CA GLU A 269 -20.77 -9.73 39.12
C GLU A 269 -21.45 -11.10 38.92
N ALA A 270 -20.73 -12.01 38.27
CA ALA A 270 -21.07 -13.42 38.18
C ALA A 270 -19.79 -14.26 38.02
N GLU A 271 -19.59 -15.21 38.95
CA GLU A 271 -18.49 -16.19 38.94
C GLU A 271 -17.06 -15.59 38.87
N GLY A 272 -16.87 -14.39 39.44
CA GLY A 272 -15.63 -13.61 39.46
C GLY A 272 -15.41 -12.73 38.22
N SER A 273 -16.36 -12.71 37.29
CA SER A 273 -16.38 -11.78 36.15
C SER A 273 -17.46 -10.72 36.37
N VAL A 274 -17.36 -9.58 35.68
CA VAL A 274 -18.36 -8.51 35.73
C VAL A 274 -18.89 -8.26 34.33
N TYR A 275 -20.20 -8.26 34.18
CA TYR A 275 -20.90 -8.08 32.91
C TYR A 275 -21.73 -6.80 32.91
N PHE A 276 -21.81 -6.15 31.76
CA PHE A 276 -22.72 -5.03 31.52
C PHE A 276 -24.14 -5.54 31.34
N ASP A 277 -25.11 -4.94 32.03
CA ASP A 277 -26.53 -5.30 31.99
C ASP A 277 -27.26 -4.39 31.00
N ILE A 278 -27.40 -4.86 29.76
CA ILE A 278 -28.05 -4.07 28.70
C ILE A 278 -29.52 -3.78 29.07
N ALA A 279 -30.22 -4.75 29.65
CA ALA A 279 -31.61 -4.60 30.03
C ALA A 279 -31.79 -3.54 31.12
N ALA A 280 -30.90 -3.48 32.12
CA ALA A 280 -30.93 -2.44 33.13
C ALA A 280 -30.61 -1.06 32.55
N PHE A 281 -29.63 -0.96 31.64
CA PHE A 281 -29.26 0.28 30.95
C PHE A 281 -30.45 0.87 30.16
N GLU A 282 -31.16 0.02 29.42
CA GLU A 282 -32.33 0.43 28.64
C GLU A 282 -33.54 0.76 29.51
N LYS A 283 -33.77 -0.01 30.57
CA LYS A 283 -34.85 0.27 31.53
C LYS A 283 -34.67 1.63 32.21
N ALA A 284 -33.44 2.11 32.35
CA ALA A 284 -33.14 3.44 32.85
C ALA A 284 -33.36 4.57 31.82
N GLY A 285 -33.82 4.24 30.60
CA GLY A 285 -34.13 5.19 29.54
C GLY A 285 -32.99 5.46 28.57
N ASN A 286 -31.96 4.60 28.54
CA ASN A 286 -30.87 4.69 27.58
C ASN A 286 -31.06 3.71 26.40
N THR A 287 -30.24 3.83 25.37
CA THR A 287 -30.36 3.12 24.10
C THR A 287 -29.06 2.38 23.83
N TYR A 288 -29.14 1.06 23.67
CA TYR A 288 -27.98 0.23 23.32
C TYR A 288 -27.98 -0.15 21.83
N ALA A 289 -26.78 -0.27 21.27
CA ALA A 289 -26.51 -0.49 19.85
C ALA A 289 -26.99 0.66 18.95
N ARG A 290 -26.53 1.89 19.24
CA ARG A 290 -26.91 3.11 18.50
C ARG A 290 -26.18 3.25 17.16
N LEU A 291 -24.97 2.70 17.03
CA LEU A 291 -24.18 2.78 15.80
C LEU A 291 -24.62 1.71 14.79
N ARG A 292 -24.87 0.48 15.26
CA ARG A 292 -25.30 -0.65 14.43
C ARG A 292 -26.47 -1.42 15.07
N PRO A 293 -27.67 -0.81 15.12
CA PRO A 293 -28.84 -1.47 15.72
C PRO A 293 -29.18 -2.81 15.06
N ASP A 294 -28.94 -2.95 13.75
CA ASP A 294 -29.17 -4.19 13.00
C ASP A 294 -28.21 -5.33 13.42
N SER A 295 -27.03 -5.00 13.94
CA SER A 295 -26.03 -5.97 14.39
C SER A 295 -26.21 -6.38 15.86
N ARG A 296 -27.12 -5.73 16.59
CA ARG A 296 -27.34 -5.92 18.03
C ARG A 296 -27.43 -7.38 18.46
N ASN A 297 -28.09 -8.22 17.66
CA ASN A 297 -28.34 -9.64 17.95
C ASN A 297 -27.48 -10.59 17.09
N ASP A 298 -26.45 -10.07 16.43
CA ASP A 298 -25.50 -10.89 15.67
C ASP A 298 -24.60 -11.67 16.64
N LYS A 299 -24.89 -12.97 16.78
CA LYS A 299 -24.17 -13.84 17.71
C LYS A 299 -22.68 -13.97 17.36
N ALA A 300 -22.33 -13.96 16.07
CA ALA A 300 -20.94 -14.13 15.66
C ALA A 300 -20.11 -12.91 16.08
N LEU A 301 -20.65 -11.70 15.87
CA LEU A 301 -20.00 -10.46 16.30
C LEU A 301 -19.94 -10.33 17.83
N GLN A 302 -21.00 -10.73 18.54
CA GLN A 302 -21.00 -10.77 20.00
C GLN A 302 -19.94 -11.74 20.55
N GLU A 303 -19.84 -12.94 19.98
CA GLU A 303 -18.83 -13.92 20.37
C GLU A 303 -17.41 -13.45 20.06
N GLU A 304 -17.21 -12.73 18.95
CA GLU A 304 -15.92 -12.10 18.63
C GLU A 304 -15.52 -11.05 19.67
N GLY A 305 -16.46 -10.18 20.08
CA GLY A 305 -16.22 -9.17 21.11
C GLY A 305 -15.86 -9.74 22.49
N GLU A 306 -16.40 -10.91 22.83
CA GLU A 306 -16.10 -11.59 24.09
C GLU A 306 -14.71 -12.24 24.13
N GLY A 307 -14.11 -12.51 22.98
CA GLY A 307 -12.80 -13.13 22.86
C GLY A 307 -12.81 -14.65 23.02
N SER A 308 -11.78 -15.28 22.46
CA SER A 308 -11.68 -16.74 22.33
C SER A 308 -11.48 -17.49 23.65
N LEU A 309 -10.95 -16.85 24.70
CA LEU A 309 -10.70 -17.47 26.01
C LEU A 309 -11.94 -17.47 26.91
N SER A 310 -12.97 -16.73 26.52
CA SER A 310 -14.23 -16.53 27.26
C SER A 310 -15.36 -17.46 26.81
N LYS A 311 -15.14 -18.32 25.80
CA LYS A 311 -16.17 -19.27 25.33
C LYS A 311 -16.65 -20.13 26.49
N SER A 312 -17.97 -20.16 26.70
CA SER A 312 -18.67 -20.97 27.73
C SER A 312 -18.65 -20.42 29.17
N LEU A 313 -18.32 -19.15 29.40
CA LEU A 313 -18.56 -18.54 30.71
C LEU A 313 -20.07 -18.45 30.99
N GLY A 314 -20.51 -19.12 32.04
CA GLY A 314 -21.88 -19.07 32.53
C GLY A 314 -22.18 -17.76 33.28
N GLY A 315 -23.43 -17.57 33.70
CA GLY A 315 -23.78 -16.48 34.61
C GLY A 315 -24.26 -15.17 33.97
N LYS A 316 -24.23 -15.04 32.64
CA LYS A 316 -24.87 -13.91 31.95
C LYS A 316 -26.39 -13.97 32.10
N ARG A 317 -27.01 -12.85 32.50
CA ARG A 317 -28.47 -12.66 32.55
C ARG A 317 -29.05 -12.51 31.15
N GLY A 318 -28.41 -11.73 30.29
CA GLY A 318 -28.76 -11.54 28.89
C GLY A 318 -27.73 -12.16 27.94
N ALA A 319 -28.20 -12.72 26.81
CA ALA A 319 -27.31 -13.30 25.81
C ALA A 319 -26.37 -12.27 25.15
N GLY A 320 -26.80 -11.01 25.07
CA GLY A 320 -26.01 -9.90 24.54
C GLY A 320 -25.15 -9.17 25.58
N ASP A 321 -25.29 -9.49 26.87
CA ASP A 321 -24.48 -8.86 27.92
C ASP A 321 -23.01 -9.17 27.69
N PHE A 322 -22.14 -8.19 27.90
CA PHE A 322 -20.72 -8.28 27.57
C PHE A 322 -19.82 -8.01 28.77
N ALA A 323 -18.64 -8.62 28.78
CA ALA A 323 -17.73 -8.56 29.92
C ALA A 323 -17.05 -7.18 30.04
N LEU A 324 -17.13 -6.60 31.24
CA LEU A 324 -16.34 -5.45 31.67
C LEU A 324 -15.03 -5.90 32.33
N TRP A 325 -15.12 -6.97 33.12
CA TRP A 325 -13.98 -7.61 33.79
C TRP A 325 -14.10 -9.12 33.63
N LYS A 326 -13.02 -9.78 33.27
CA LYS A 326 -12.97 -11.24 33.04
C LYS A 326 -12.10 -11.88 34.10
N LYS A 327 -12.64 -12.88 34.79
CA LYS A 327 -11.83 -13.74 35.66
C LYS A 327 -10.72 -14.40 34.86
N SER A 328 -9.49 -14.33 35.37
CA SER A 328 -8.34 -14.96 34.73
C SER A 328 -8.26 -16.42 35.10
N LYS A 329 -7.92 -17.27 34.12
CA LYS A 329 -7.64 -18.70 34.33
C LYS A 329 -6.14 -18.91 34.55
N ALA A 330 -5.76 -20.10 35.02
CA ALA A 330 -4.35 -20.48 35.10
C ALA A 330 -3.68 -20.36 33.71
N GLY A 331 -2.50 -19.73 33.67
CA GLY A 331 -1.80 -19.45 32.42
C GLY A 331 -2.27 -18.19 31.66
N GLU A 332 -3.17 -17.39 32.23
CA GLU A 332 -3.53 -16.05 31.72
C GLU A 332 -2.89 -14.97 32.61
N PRO A 333 -2.60 -13.75 32.09
CA PRO A 333 -2.21 -12.63 32.92
C PRO A 333 -3.39 -12.20 33.82
N PHE A 334 -3.07 -11.64 34.97
CA PHE A 334 -4.07 -11.19 35.93
C PHE A 334 -3.62 -9.95 36.70
N TRP A 335 -4.61 -9.25 37.22
CA TRP A 335 -4.52 -8.15 38.15
C TRP A 335 -5.50 -8.37 39.29
N LEU A 336 -5.17 -7.83 40.46
CA LEU A 336 -6.05 -7.87 41.62
C LEU A 336 -7.21 -6.89 41.45
N SER A 337 -8.41 -7.34 41.78
CA SER A 337 -9.63 -6.53 41.76
C SER A 337 -10.56 -6.93 42.93
N PRO A 338 -11.60 -6.13 43.23
CA PRO A 338 -12.65 -6.50 44.19
C PRO A 338 -13.37 -7.82 43.86
N TRP A 339 -13.32 -8.27 42.61
CA TRP A 339 -13.96 -9.50 42.13
C TRP A 339 -12.98 -10.69 42.01
N GLY A 340 -11.76 -10.52 42.52
CA GLY A 340 -10.68 -11.51 42.44
C GLY A 340 -9.67 -11.23 41.32
N GLU A 341 -8.85 -12.23 41.01
CA GLU A 341 -7.85 -12.17 39.94
C GLU A 341 -8.54 -12.18 38.56
N GLY A 342 -8.24 -11.16 37.76
CA GLY A 342 -8.82 -11.05 36.44
C GLY A 342 -8.11 -10.04 35.55
N ARG A 343 -8.74 -9.73 34.42
CA ARG A 343 -8.24 -8.80 33.41
C ARG A 343 -9.40 -8.01 32.80
N PRO A 344 -9.14 -6.84 32.22
CA PRO A 344 -10.19 -6.07 31.54
C PRO A 344 -10.82 -6.83 30.37
N GLY A 345 -12.09 -6.52 30.08
CA GLY A 345 -12.71 -6.87 28.80
C GLY A 345 -12.34 -5.85 27.72
N TRP A 346 -12.20 -6.29 26.46
CA TRP A 346 -11.70 -5.47 25.35
C TRP A 346 -12.33 -4.06 25.24
N HIS A 347 -13.64 -3.94 25.45
CA HIS A 347 -14.37 -2.67 25.29
C HIS A 347 -14.10 -1.66 26.42
N ILE A 348 -13.93 -2.11 27.67
CA ILE A 348 -13.85 -1.18 28.82
C ILE A 348 -12.59 -0.33 28.79
N GLU A 349 -11.57 -0.84 28.13
CA GLU A 349 -10.25 -0.24 28.04
C GLU A 349 -10.34 1.13 27.37
N CYS A 350 -10.94 1.19 26.18
CA CYS A 350 -11.09 2.42 25.40
C CYS A 350 -12.03 3.42 26.11
N SER A 351 -13.15 2.95 26.66
CA SER A 351 -14.06 3.79 27.48
C SER A 351 -13.32 4.54 28.58
N VAL A 352 -12.46 3.84 29.32
CA VAL A 352 -11.74 4.41 30.46
C VAL A 352 -10.62 5.33 30.00
N MET A 353 -9.75 4.87 29.09
CA MET A 353 -8.60 5.64 28.62
C MET A 353 -9.03 6.94 27.92
N ALA A 354 -10.04 6.86 27.04
CA ALA A 354 -10.53 8.05 26.34
C ALA A 354 -11.18 9.03 27.32
N SER A 355 -11.98 8.55 28.27
CA SER A 355 -12.65 9.39 29.27
C SER A 355 -11.70 10.04 30.26
N ASP A 356 -10.59 9.38 30.61
CA ASP A 356 -9.57 9.94 31.49
C ASP A 356 -8.82 11.10 30.82
N VAL A 357 -8.49 10.96 29.53
CA VAL A 357 -7.68 11.96 28.79
C VAL A 357 -8.52 13.11 28.20
N LEU A 358 -9.74 12.82 27.73
CA LEU A 358 -10.61 13.77 27.03
C LEU A 358 -11.85 14.19 27.85
N GLY A 359 -12.09 13.55 29.00
CA GLY A 359 -13.19 13.88 29.90
C GLY A 359 -14.51 13.20 29.54
N SER A 360 -15.60 13.71 30.11
CA SER A 360 -16.92 13.08 29.99
C SER A 360 -17.56 13.21 28.61
N ARG A 361 -17.02 14.05 27.72
CA ARG A 361 -17.56 14.27 26.38
C ARG A 361 -16.43 14.67 25.43
N MET A 362 -16.38 14.05 24.26
CA MET A 362 -15.42 14.37 23.20
C MET A 362 -16.11 14.67 21.86
N ASP A 363 -15.38 15.32 20.95
CA ASP A 363 -15.89 15.68 19.64
C ASP A 363 -15.95 14.45 18.73
N ILE A 364 -14.81 13.82 18.49
CA ILE A 364 -14.67 12.75 17.52
C ILE A 364 -14.17 11.47 18.20
N HIS A 365 -14.85 10.37 17.91
CA HIS A 365 -14.33 9.03 18.15
C HIS A 365 -14.28 8.24 16.84
N SER A 366 -13.15 7.60 16.54
CA SER A 366 -12.97 6.92 15.24
C SER A 366 -12.31 5.55 15.33
N GLY A 367 -12.47 4.77 14.27
CA GLY A 367 -11.84 3.46 14.09
C GLY A 367 -12.27 2.80 12.78
N GLY A 368 -11.85 1.55 12.54
CA GLY A 368 -12.37 0.79 11.40
C GLY A 368 -13.87 0.51 11.54
N ILE A 369 -14.58 0.34 10.42
CA ILE A 369 -16.04 0.05 10.43
C ILE A 369 -16.41 -1.27 11.13
N ASP A 370 -15.46 -2.20 11.24
CA ASP A 370 -15.57 -3.40 12.08
C ASP A 370 -15.67 -3.08 13.57
N LEU A 371 -15.11 -1.97 14.03
CA LEU A 371 -15.21 -1.56 15.44
C LEU A 371 -16.55 -0.92 15.78
N ALA A 372 -17.37 -0.54 14.78
CA ALA A 372 -18.67 0.06 15.04
C ALA A 372 -19.56 -0.85 15.91
N PHE A 373 -19.48 -2.17 15.70
CA PHE A 373 -20.13 -3.16 16.55
C PHE A 373 -19.32 -4.46 16.66
N PRO A 374 -19.19 -5.05 17.86
CA PRO A 374 -19.79 -4.56 19.11
C PRO A 374 -18.96 -3.47 19.81
N HIS A 375 -17.73 -3.20 19.37
CA HIS A 375 -16.74 -2.48 20.17
C HIS A 375 -17.18 -1.06 20.57
N HIS A 376 -17.40 -0.15 19.62
CA HIS A 376 -17.79 1.22 19.90
C HIS A 376 -19.21 1.36 20.46
N ASP A 377 -20.14 0.48 20.07
CA ASP A 377 -21.48 0.44 20.68
C ASP A 377 -21.41 0.07 22.18
N ASN A 378 -20.50 -0.85 22.55
CA ASN A 378 -20.22 -1.20 23.93
C ASN A 378 -19.51 -0.08 24.69
N GLU A 379 -18.55 0.60 24.06
CA GLU A 379 -17.88 1.75 24.67
C GLU A 379 -18.83 2.90 24.97
N LEU A 380 -19.73 3.19 24.02
CA LEU A 380 -20.76 4.20 24.18
C LEU A 380 -21.66 3.86 25.39
N ALA A 381 -22.13 2.62 25.48
CA ALA A 381 -22.97 2.16 26.58
C ALA A 381 -22.24 2.21 27.94
N GLN A 382 -20.99 1.76 28.00
CA GLN A 382 -20.16 1.80 29.21
C GLN A 382 -19.93 3.22 29.70
N SER A 383 -19.55 4.11 28.80
CA SER A 383 -19.22 5.49 29.11
C SER A 383 -20.45 6.31 29.47
N GLU A 384 -21.55 6.16 28.72
CA GLU A 384 -22.81 6.82 29.05
C GLU A 384 -23.38 6.27 30.36
N ALA A 385 -23.29 4.97 30.66
CA ALA A 385 -23.64 4.43 31.98
C ALA A 385 -22.78 5.03 33.11
N TYR A 386 -21.48 5.21 32.88
CA TYR A 386 -20.56 5.80 33.86
C TYR A 386 -20.84 7.29 34.13
N PHE A 387 -21.22 8.06 33.11
CA PHE A 387 -21.45 9.51 33.24
C PHE A 387 -22.92 9.91 33.48
N CYS A 388 -23.89 9.07 33.12
CA CYS A 388 -25.30 9.41 33.25
C CYS A 388 -25.70 9.73 34.69
N GLN A 389 -26.69 10.60 34.84
CA GLN A 389 -27.29 10.91 36.13
C GLN A 389 -28.71 10.39 36.12
N HIS A 390 -29.06 9.55 37.09
CA HIS A 390 -30.40 8.98 37.21
C HIS A 390 -31.47 10.08 37.14
N GLY A 391 -32.45 9.91 36.25
CA GLY A 391 -33.54 10.85 36.04
C GLY A 391 -33.21 12.10 35.21
N LYS A 392 -31.99 12.23 34.65
CA LYS A 392 -31.59 13.38 33.82
C LYS A 392 -31.45 13.09 32.31
N GLY A 393 -31.83 11.89 31.88
CA GLY A 393 -31.73 11.44 30.49
C GLY A 393 -30.38 10.82 30.12
N GLU A 394 -30.27 10.37 28.87
CA GLU A 394 -29.02 9.86 28.29
C GLU A 394 -27.91 10.90 28.35
N HIS A 395 -26.71 10.45 28.69
CA HIS A 395 -25.50 11.25 28.55
C HIS A 395 -25.04 11.23 27.09
N THR A 396 -24.32 12.25 26.63
CA THR A 396 -23.66 12.21 25.31
C THR A 396 -22.15 12.15 25.53
N TRP A 397 -21.57 10.98 25.30
CA TRP A 397 -20.12 10.78 25.44
C TRP A 397 -19.34 11.23 24.19
N VAL A 398 -19.88 10.99 22.99
CA VAL A 398 -19.24 11.33 21.71
C VAL A 398 -20.23 12.07 20.82
N ASN A 399 -19.79 13.17 20.20
CA ASN A 399 -20.63 13.91 19.24
C ASN A 399 -20.63 13.27 17.84
N TYR A 400 -19.46 12.86 17.34
CA TYR A 400 -19.27 12.33 15.99
C TYR A 400 -18.47 11.02 16.00
N PHE A 401 -19.11 9.94 15.54
CA PHE A 401 -18.40 8.69 15.25
C PHE A 401 -17.99 8.63 13.78
N MET A 402 -16.70 8.45 13.54
CA MET A 402 -16.13 8.36 12.20
C MET A 402 -15.52 6.98 11.97
N HIS A 403 -16.17 6.16 11.14
CA HIS A 403 -15.70 4.82 10.84
C HIS A 403 -15.12 4.70 9.44
N MET A 404 -13.86 4.26 9.36
CA MET A 404 -13.17 4.06 8.08
C MET A 404 -13.64 2.76 7.42
N GLY A 405 -13.97 2.85 6.13
CA GLY A 405 -14.45 1.69 5.36
C GLY A 405 -13.37 0.63 5.14
N HIS A 406 -13.81 -0.61 4.91
CA HIS A 406 -12.91 -1.76 4.71
C HIS A 406 -12.02 -1.63 3.47
N LEU A 407 -10.90 -2.35 3.51
CA LEU A 407 -10.02 -2.54 2.37
C LEU A 407 -10.17 -3.97 1.82
N SER A 408 -10.38 -4.12 0.52
CA SER A 408 -10.35 -5.39 -0.19
C SER A 408 -9.31 -5.38 -1.31
N ILE A 409 -8.77 -6.56 -1.64
CA ILE A 409 -7.89 -6.77 -2.80
C ILE A 409 -8.47 -7.90 -3.65
N SER A 410 -8.73 -7.63 -4.93
CA SER A 410 -9.20 -8.61 -5.92
C SER A 410 -10.42 -9.44 -5.45
N GLY A 411 -11.41 -8.78 -4.85
CA GLY A 411 -12.65 -9.42 -4.38
C GLY A 411 -12.60 -10.18 -3.05
N SER A 412 -11.45 -10.27 -2.35
CA SER A 412 -11.35 -10.89 -1.02
C SER A 412 -11.09 -9.88 0.08
N LYS A 413 -11.76 -10.03 1.23
CA LYS A 413 -11.44 -9.29 2.45
C LYS A 413 -10.04 -9.71 2.94
N MET A 414 -9.18 -8.75 3.21
CA MET A 414 -7.90 -9.04 3.87
C MET A 414 -8.11 -9.19 5.36
N SER A 415 -7.63 -10.30 5.94
CA SER A 415 -7.64 -10.47 7.41
C SER A 415 -6.47 -11.33 7.90
N LYS A 416 -6.03 -11.05 9.13
CA LYS A 416 -4.96 -11.82 9.81
C LYS A 416 -5.31 -13.31 9.95
N SER A 417 -6.59 -13.63 10.19
CA SER A 417 -7.07 -15.01 10.33
C SER A 417 -6.96 -15.86 9.06
N LEU A 418 -6.85 -15.22 7.89
CA LEU A 418 -6.75 -15.90 6.60
C LEU A 418 -5.31 -15.97 6.08
N LYS A 419 -4.35 -15.34 6.76
CA LYS A 419 -2.96 -15.11 6.30
C LYS A 419 -2.87 -14.64 4.82
N ASN A 420 -3.94 -14.02 4.30
CA ASN A 420 -4.04 -13.47 2.94
C ASN A 420 -3.79 -11.94 2.95
N PHE A 421 -3.18 -11.43 4.01
CA PHE A 421 -2.91 -10.02 4.18
C PHE A 421 -1.49 -9.70 3.69
N GLN A 422 -1.34 -8.58 2.99
CA GLN A 422 -0.04 -7.99 2.74
C GLN A 422 0.31 -7.10 3.94
N THR A 423 1.48 -7.30 4.55
CA THR A 423 1.96 -6.38 5.59
C THR A 423 2.26 -5.01 4.97
N ILE A 424 2.30 -3.97 5.80
CA ILE A 424 2.68 -2.63 5.33
C ILE A 424 4.14 -2.67 4.82
N GLN A 425 5.03 -3.34 5.55
CA GLN A 425 6.43 -3.53 5.18
C GLN A 425 6.58 -4.21 3.82
N ASP A 426 5.87 -5.32 3.58
CA ASP A 426 5.94 -6.04 2.31
C ASP A 426 5.43 -5.17 1.16
N ALA A 427 4.29 -4.49 1.37
CA ALA A 427 3.71 -3.60 0.36
C ALA A 427 4.66 -2.45 -0.03
N LEU A 428 5.35 -1.85 0.95
CA LEU A 428 6.32 -0.79 0.71
C LEU A 428 7.64 -1.29 0.10
N ALA A 429 7.98 -2.57 0.32
CA ALA A 429 9.16 -3.19 -0.26
C ALA A 429 8.97 -3.64 -1.71
N THR A 430 7.73 -3.88 -2.15
CA THR A 430 7.44 -4.43 -3.48
C THR A 430 6.72 -3.46 -4.40
N ASP A 431 5.51 -3.04 -4.03
CA ASP A 431 4.50 -2.54 -4.99
C ASP A 431 4.09 -1.08 -4.75
N TYR A 432 4.42 -0.51 -3.60
CA TYR A 432 3.96 0.82 -3.20
C TYR A 432 5.07 1.71 -2.67
N THR A 433 4.95 3.00 -2.93
CA THR A 433 5.58 4.01 -2.10
C THR A 433 4.57 4.52 -1.07
N SER A 434 5.06 5.15 -0.01
CA SER A 434 4.21 5.84 0.98
C SER A 434 3.22 6.81 0.31
N ARG A 435 3.69 7.55 -0.71
CA ARG A 435 2.87 8.49 -1.47
C ARG A 435 1.84 7.79 -2.34
N SER A 436 2.23 6.78 -3.12
CA SER A 436 1.30 6.11 -4.05
C SER A 436 0.18 5.41 -3.27
N MET A 437 0.48 4.81 -2.12
CA MET A 437 -0.52 4.23 -1.23
C MET A 437 -1.51 5.29 -0.68
N ARG A 438 -1.03 6.46 -0.28
CA ARG A 438 -1.88 7.59 0.12
C ARG A 438 -2.78 8.07 -1.00
N ILE A 439 -2.26 8.18 -2.23
CA ILE A 439 -3.05 8.58 -3.40
C ILE A 439 -4.19 7.59 -3.64
N VAL A 440 -3.92 6.29 -3.58
CA VAL A 440 -4.96 5.25 -3.67
C VAL A 440 -6.05 5.49 -2.63
N PHE A 441 -5.69 5.75 -1.37
CA PHE A 441 -6.71 6.00 -0.33
C PHE A 441 -7.49 7.31 -0.53
N LEU A 442 -6.87 8.36 -1.07
CA LEU A 442 -7.53 9.63 -1.38
C LEU A 442 -8.56 9.50 -2.52
N MET A 443 -8.38 8.53 -3.42
CA MET A 443 -9.28 8.27 -4.56
C MET A 443 -10.59 7.58 -4.14
N GLY A 444 -10.64 6.97 -2.95
CA GLY A 444 -11.86 6.43 -2.37
C GLY A 444 -12.36 7.28 -1.21
N LYS A 445 -13.69 7.40 -1.05
CA LYS A 445 -14.26 8.07 0.14
C LYS A 445 -13.81 7.36 1.41
N TRP A 446 -13.45 8.10 2.45
CA TRP A 446 -12.85 7.53 3.67
C TRP A 446 -13.79 6.56 4.42
N ASN A 447 -15.10 6.80 4.37
CA ASN A 447 -16.13 6.01 5.06
C ASN A 447 -16.65 4.82 4.24
N ASP A 448 -16.31 4.75 2.94
CA ASP A 448 -16.73 3.67 2.05
C ASP A 448 -15.64 2.60 1.94
N GLY A 449 -16.06 1.38 1.60
CA GLY A 449 -15.14 0.29 1.26
C GLY A 449 -14.33 0.63 0.01
N VAL A 450 -13.03 0.33 0.04
CA VAL A 450 -12.11 0.54 -1.09
C VAL A 450 -11.55 -0.79 -1.56
N GLU A 451 -11.66 -1.04 -2.86
CA GLU A 451 -11.04 -2.17 -3.52
C GLU A 451 -9.81 -1.72 -4.29
N ILE A 452 -8.63 -2.24 -3.94
CA ILE A 452 -7.41 -1.94 -4.69
C ILE A 452 -7.32 -2.86 -5.92
N SER A 453 -7.80 -2.35 -7.06
CA SER A 453 -7.66 -3.01 -8.36
C SER A 453 -6.40 -2.55 -9.11
N PRO A 454 -5.92 -3.32 -10.12
CA PRO A 454 -4.86 -2.84 -11.03
C PRO A 454 -5.19 -1.50 -11.69
N ASP A 455 -6.45 -1.28 -12.05
CA ASP A 455 -6.91 -0.03 -12.66
C ASP A 455 -6.83 1.14 -11.67
N MET A 456 -7.19 0.93 -10.40
CA MET A 456 -7.08 1.96 -9.36
C MET A 456 -5.62 2.35 -9.13
N ARG A 457 -4.69 1.38 -9.17
CA ARG A 457 -3.25 1.67 -9.09
C ARG A 457 -2.76 2.48 -10.28
N ALA A 458 -3.12 2.07 -11.50
CA ALA A 458 -2.73 2.79 -12.71
C ALA A 458 -3.28 4.25 -12.71
N GLN A 459 -4.49 4.46 -12.19
CA GLN A 459 -5.05 5.80 -12.00
C GLN A 459 -4.24 6.63 -10.99
N ALA A 460 -3.87 6.04 -9.85
CA ALA A 460 -3.04 6.67 -8.83
C ALA A 460 -1.66 7.08 -9.39
N ASP A 461 -0.99 6.17 -10.09
CA ASP A 461 0.31 6.41 -10.71
C ASP A 461 0.22 7.52 -11.77
N ASN A 462 -0.82 7.51 -12.61
CA ASN A 462 -1.03 8.55 -13.60
C ASN A 462 -1.31 9.92 -12.96
N TRP A 463 -2.07 9.96 -11.86
CA TRP A 463 -2.31 11.19 -11.11
C TRP A 463 -1.00 11.73 -10.54
N GLU A 464 -0.20 10.88 -9.89
CA GLU A 464 1.10 11.26 -9.32
C GLU A 464 2.05 11.80 -10.39
N SER A 465 2.17 11.08 -11.51
CA SER A 465 3.02 11.46 -12.64
C SER A 465 2.58 12.80 -13.24
N THR A 466 1.28 13.03 -13.40
CA THR A 466 0.74 14.28 -13.96
C THR A 466 1.09 15.48 -13.08
N VAL A 467 0.87 15.37 -11.76
CA VAL A 467 1.20 16.44 -10.80
C VAL A 467 2.72 16.67 -10.72
N SER A 468 3.50 15.59 -10.70
CA SER A 468 4.96 15.65 -10.67
C SER A 468 5.52 16.36 -11.90
N ASN A 469 5.06 15.99 -13.09
CA ASN A 469 5.46 16.61 -14.35
C ASN A 469 5.08 18.10 -14.38
N PHE A 470 3.90 18.46 -13.88
CA PHE A 470 3.48 19.85 -13.78
C PHE A 470 4.42 20.67 -12.88
N PHE A 471 4.79 20.15 -11.70
CA PHE A 471 5.75 20.80 -10.82
C PHE A 471 7.13 20.94 -11.47
N THR A 472 7.66 19.86 -12.05
CA THR A 472 8.98 19.86 -12.70
C THR A 472 9.05 20.84 -13.86
N ASN A 473 8.01 20.88 -14.72
CA ASN A 473 7.95 21.82 -15.83
C ASN A 473 7.84 23.27 -15.32
N THR A 474 6.99 23.54 -14.33
CA THR A 474 6.81 24.88 -13.76
C THR A 474 8.11 25.41 -13.17
N LYS A 475 8.80 24.61 -12.34
CA LYS A 475 10.11 24.95 -11.78
C LYS A 475 11.11 25.29 -12.88
N SER A 476 11.13 24.49 -13.94
CA SER A 476 12.08 24.68 -15.04
C SER A 476 11.84 25.95 -15.83
N TRP A 477 10.56 26.28 -16.13
CA TRP A 477 10.21 27.53 -16.80
C TRP A 477 10.54 28.77 -15.96
N LEU A 478 10.27 28.73 -14.65
CA LEU A 478 10.64 29.83 -13.73
C LEU A 478 12.15 30.04 -13.67
N ALA A 479 12.90 28.93 -13.63
CA ALA A 479 14.35 28.97 -13.69
C ALA A 479 14.84 29.58 -15.01
N GLU A 480 14.26 29.24 -16.16
CA GLU A 480 14.63 29.83 -17.45
C GLU A 480 14.37 31.34 -17.50
N ALA A 481 13.23 31.79 -16.97
CA ALA A 481 12.83 33.20 -16.96
C ALA A 481 13.61 34.08 -15.96
N GLY A 482 14.50 33.49 -15.14
CA GLY A 482 15.28 34.23 -14.14
C GLY A 482 14.44 34.77 -12.96
N VAL A 483 13.24 34.23 -12.75
CA VAL A 483 12.34 34.64 -11.66
C VAL A 483 12.76 33.92 -10.38
N THR A 484 13.66 34.54 -9.60
CA THR A 484 14.23 33.92 -8.38
C THR A 484 13.35 34.07 -7.13
N ASP A 485 12.52 35.12 -7.09
CA ASP A 485 11.79 35.54 -5.88
C ASP A 485 10.28 35.24 -5.91
N GLY A 486 9.76 34.72 -7.03
CA GLY A 486 8.36 34.33 -7.20
C GLY A 486 7.34 35.45 -6.92
N VAL A 487 6.06 35.10 -6.88
CA VAL A 487 5.00 36.00 -6.40
C VAL A 487 5.05 36.09 -4.87
N LYS A 488 5.35 37.28 -4.31
CA LYS A 488 5.52 37.53 -2.86
C LYS A 488 4.27 37.27 -1.99
N SER A 489 3.13 36.92 -2.58
CA SER A 489 1.84 36.75 -1.91
C SER A 489 0.90 35.88 -2.77
N LEU A 490 0.24 34.88 -2.17
CA LEU A 490 -0.86 34.11 -2.80
C LEU A 490 -2.06 35.00 -3.16
N SER A 491 -2.15 36.16 -2.52
CA SER A 491 -3.00 37.27 -2.91
C SER A 491 -2.25 38.12 -3.93
N ILE A 492 -2.54 37.91 -5.21
CA ILE A 492 -2.30 38.93 -6.22
C ILE A 492 -3.22 40.08 -5.82
N ASP A 493 -2.64 41.20 -5.36
CA ASP A 493 -3.39 42.43 -5.16
C ASP A 493 -4.05 42.80 -6.48
N SER A 494 -5.36 42.62 -6.58
CA SER A 494 -6.17 43.47 -7.44
C SER A 494 -7.64 43.39 -7.02
N ASP A 495 -8.25 44.56 -6.82
CA ASP A 495 -9.70 44.74 -6.86
C ASP A 495 -10.26 44.54 -8.29
N ALA A 496 -9.55 43.83 -9.17
CA ALA A 496 -9.95 43.47 -10.52
C ALA A 496 -10.45 42.02 -10.57
N PRO A 497 -11.47 41.70 -11.38
CA PRO A 497 -11.93 40.32 -11.54
C PRO A 497 -10.81 39.44 -12.11
N ALA A 498 -10.57 38.29 -11.47
CA ALA A 498 -9.63 37.30 -11.97
C ALA A 498 -10.05 36.84 -13.38
N THR A 499 -9.12 36.89 -14.34
CA THR A 499 -9.30 36.41 -15.72
C THR A 499 -8.27 35.33 -16.02
N GLY A 500 -8.53 34.46 -17.01
CA GLY A 500 -7.58 33.42 -17.41
C GLY A 500 -7.28 32.40 -16.31
N LEU A 501 -6.00 32.07 -16.11
CA LEU A 501 -5.56 31.04 -15.15
C LEU A 501 -5.91 31.36 -13.69
N LEU A 502 -5.95 32.64 -13.32
CA LEU A 502 -6.34 33.03 -11.97
C LEU A 502 -7.82 32.78 -11.70
N ALA A 503 -8.69 32.90 -12.70
CA ALA A 503 -10.11 32.55 -12.56
C ALA A 503 -10.27 31.03 -12.35
N ASP A 504 -9.52 30.23 -13.11
CA ASP A 504 -9.48 28.78 -12.95
C ASP A 504 -8.99 28.37 -11.55
N LEU A 505 -7.96 29.06 -11.03
CA LEU A 505 -7.45 28.82 -9.67
C LEU A 505 -8.49 29.16 -8.59
N GLU A 506 -9.15 30.31 -8.68
CA GLU A 506 -10.20 30.69 -7.71
C GLU A 506 -11.40 29.73 -7.77
N GLN A 507 -11.78 29.28 -8.96
CA GLN A 507 -12.81 28.26 -9.13
C GLN A 507 -12.38 26.92 -8.52
N ALA A 508 -11.12 26.51 -8.72
CA ALA A 508 -10.58 25.30 -8.10
C ALA A 508 -10.58 25.37 -6.57
N LYS A 509 -10.16 26.51 -5.98
CA LYS A 509 -10.22 26.75 -4.53
C LYS A 509 -11.64 26.56 -3.99
N LYS A 510 -12.63 27.15 -4.66
CA LYS A 510 -14.05 27.03 -4.28
C LYS A 510 -14.58 25.60 -4.42
N GLU A 511 -14.26 24.91 -5.51
CA GLU A 511 -14.68 23.51 -5.70
C GLU A 511 -14.03 22.58 -4.66
N THR A 512 -12.77 22.82 -4.30
CA THR A 512 -12.09 22.09 -3.22
C THR A 512 -12.73 22.39 -1.87
N GLU A 513 -13.08 23.63 -1.56
CA GLU A 513 -13.79 23.98 -0.32
C GLU A 513 -15.13 23.24 -0.20
N VAL A 514 -15.93 23.24 -1.28
CA VAL A 514 -17.21 22.50 -1.33
C VAL A 514 -17.00 21.00 -1.12
N ALA A 515 -15.94 20.43 -1.69
CA ALA A 515 -15.61 19.02 -1.50
C ALA A 515 -15.22 18.73 -0.04
N LEU A 516 -14.32 19.52 0.55
CA LEU A 516 -13.79 19.27 1.88
C LEU A 516 -14.79 19.59 3.00
N THR A 517 -15.66 20.58 2.81
CA THR A 517 -16.76 20.87 3.74
C THR A 517 -17.86 19.81 3.71
N ASN A 518 -17.97 19.03 2.64
CA ASN A 518 -18.90 17.91 2.54
C ASN A 518 -18.24 16.58 2.93
N SER A 519 -18.01 16.40 4.22
CA SER A 519 -17.45 15.17 4.79
C SER A 519 -16.09 14.79 4.22
N PHE A 520 -15.23 15.78 4.00
CA PHE A 520 -13.86 15.59 3.53
C PHE A 520 -13.80 14.77 2.23
N ASP A 521 -14.55 15.16 1.19
CA ASP A 521 -14.60 14.45 -0.11
C ASP A 521 -13.27 14.59 -0.87
N THR A 522 -12.27 13.79 -0.46
CA THR A 522 -10.95 13.77 -1.08
C THR A 522 -10.96 13.29 -2.52
N PRO A 523 -11.80 12.32 -2.96
CA PRO A 523 -11.87 11.96 -4.38
C PRO A 523 -12.22 13.17 -5.26
N ARG A 524 -13.20 13.97 -4.85
CA ARG A 524 -13.57 15.19 -5.58
C ARG A 524 -12.44 16.22 -5.57
N ALA A 525 -11.78 16.42 -4.44
CA ALA A 525 -10.64 17.34 -4.35
C ALA A 525 -9.48 16.94 -5.27
N MET A 526 -9.16 15.64 -5.37
CA MET A 526 -8.13 15.10 -6.26
C MET A 526 -8.46 15.35 -7.74
N LEU A 527 -9.74 15.23 -8.13
CA LEU A 527 -10.22 15.55 -9.48
C LEU A 527 -10.10 17.04 -9.81
N VAL A 528 -10.38 17.93 -8.83
CA VAL A 528 -10.24 19.38 -9.02
C VAL A 528 -8.77 19.76 -9.29
N ILE A 529 -7.83 19.18 -8.53
CA ILE A 529 -6.39 19.38 -8.75
C ILE A 529 -6.00 18.93 -10.16
N LEU A 530 -6.42 17.72 -10.57
CA LEU A 530 -6.08 17.18 -11.89
C LEU A 530 -6.67 18.04 -13.03
N LYS A 531 -7.91 18.51 -12.87
CA LYS A 531 -8.56 19.40 -13.83
C LYS A 531 -7.78 20.72 -13.99
N LEU A 532 -7.33 21.32 -12.89
CA LEU A 532 -6.56 22.56 -12.90
C LEU A 532 -5.19 22.39 -13.56
N VAL A 533 -4.47 21.29 -13.28
CA VAL A 533 -3.21 20.97 -13.95
C VAL A 533 -3.41 20.86 -15.46
N ASN A 534 -4.45 20.12 -15.87
CA ASN A 534 -4.74 19.91 -17.29
C ASN A 534 -5.14 21.21 -18.00
N SER A 535 -6.00 22.04 -17.41
CA SER A 535 -6.39 23.33 -18.01
C SER A 535 -5.19 24.27 -18.13
N THR A 536 -4.31 24.29 -17.12
CA THR A 536 -3.07 25.08 -17.15
C THR A 536 -2.14 24.62 -18.26
N ASN A 537 -1.93 23.31 -18.41
CA ASN A 537 -1.09 22.75 -19.48
C ASN A 537 -1.63 23.07 -20.87
N VAL A 538 -2.95 22.99 -21.08
CA VAL A 538 -3.60 23.37 -22.34
C VAL A 538 -3.41 24.86 -22.61
N PHE A 539 -3.65 25.72 -21.62
CA PHE A 539 -3.47 27.16 -21.75
C PHE A 539 -2.04 27.53 -22.17
N LEU A 540 -1.02 26.91 -21.55
CA LEU A 540 0.39 27.16 -21.85
C LEU A 540 0.80 26.68 -23.24
N LYS A 541 0.16 25.63 -23.75
CA LYS A 541 0.38 25.15 -25.12
C LYS A 541 -0.09 26.18 -26.15
N ASP A 542 -1.24 26.82 -25.88
CA ASP A 542 -1.88 27.75 -26.80
C ASP A 542 -1.36 29.20 -26.63
N ASN A 543 -0.74 29.53 -25.49
CA ASN A 543 -0.26 30.88 -25.15
C ASN A 543 1.22 30.83 -24.72
N LYS A 544 2.14 30.97 -25.69
CA LYS A 544 3.59 30.88 -25.43
C LYS A 544 4.16 32.03 -24.58
N ASP A 545 3.47 33.17 -24.52
CA ASP A 545 3.85 34.35 -23.73
C ASP A 545 3.08 34.44 -22.39
N ALA A 546 2.58 33.30 -21.89
CA ALA A 546 1.81 33.23 -20.66
C ALA A 546 2.57 33.80 -19.46
N ASN A 547 1.85 34.47 -18.56
CA ASN A 547 2.40 35.01 -17.33
C ASN A 547 2.78 33.88 -16.36
N LEU A 548 4.07 33.60 -16.23
CA LEU A 548 4.59 32.55 -15.35
C LEU A 548 4.23 32.74 -13.87
N ALA A 549 3.93 33.97 -13.44
CA ALA A 549 3.47 34.25 -12.08
C ALA A 549 2.12 33.55 -11.77
N GLU A 550 1.23 33.44 -12.76
CA GLU A 550 -0.07 32.76 -12.60
C GLU A 550 0.10 31.24 -12.50
N VAL A 551 1.03 30.69 -13.30
CA VAL A 551 1.39 29.26 -13.25
C VAL A 551 2.04 28.90 -11.91
N GLU A 552 2.93 29.77 -11.42
CA GLU A 552 3.55 29.60 -10.10
C GLU A 552 2.51 29.62 -8.98
N ALA A 553 1.56 30.55 -9.01
CA ALA A 553 0.48 30.62 -8.02
C ALA A 553 -0.34 29.32 -7.97
N ILE A 554 -0.67 28.76 -9.14
CA ILE A 554 -1.32 27.45 -9.26
C ILE A 554 -0.45 26.34 -8.65
N ALA A 555 0.82 26.26 -9.03
CA ALA A 555 1.72 25.24 -8.53
C ALA A 555 1.92 25.33 -7.01
N ARG A 556 2.02 26.52 -6.42
CA ARG A 556 2.08 26.72 -4.96
C ARG A 556 0.79 26.30 -4.27
N TRP A 557 -0.37 26.63 -4.84
CA TRP A 557 -1.65 26.17 -4.28
C TRP A 557 -1.76 24.64 -4.30
N ILE A 558 -1.38 23.99 -5.42
CA ILE A 558 -1.36 22.53 -5.51
C ILE A 558 -0.35 21.95 -4.50
N THR A 559 0.83 22.55 -4.35
CA THR A 559 1.85 22.16 -3.36
C THR A 559 1.28 22.16 -1.95
N LYS A 560 0.53 23.22 -1.60
CA LYS A 560 -0.17 23.30 -0.31
C LYS A 560 -1.19 22.18 -0.15
N MET A 561 -2.03 21.92 -1.16
CA MET A 561 -3.05 20.87 -1.08
C MET A 561 -2.44 19.47 -0.93
N VAL A 562 -1.42 19.12 -1.73
CA VAL A 562 -0.76 17.82 -1.63
C VAL A 562 0.02 17.67 -0.32
N GLY A 563 0.54 18.77 0.23
CA GLY A 563 1.13 18.82 1.56
C GLY A 563 0.11 18.54 2.66
N ILE A 564 -1.08 19.17 2.61
CA ILE A 564 -2.20 18.91 3.53
C ILE A 564 -2.66 17.45 3.46
N PHE A 565 -2.73 16.86 2.27
CA PHE A 565 -3.06 15.43 2.11
C PHE A 565 -1.91 14.48 2.53
N GLY A 566 -0.76 15.02 2.96
CA GLY A 566 0.39 14.25 3.42
C GLY A 566 1.07 13.44 2.30
N LEU A 567 0.94 13.88 1.04
CA LEU A 567 1.59 13.24 -0.11
C LEU A 567 3.09 13.56 -0.21
N ASP A 568 3.55 14.55 0.54
CA ASP A 568 4.96 14.86 0.70
C ASP A 568 5.37 14.67 2.16
N SER A 569 6.14 13.62 2.45
CA SER A 569 6.65 13.33 3.79
C SER A 569 7.65 14.37 4.31
N ARG A 570 8.25 15.14 3.40
CA ARG A 570 9.18 16.22 3.72
C ARG A 570 8.49 17.59 3.76
N GLY A 571 7.32 17.71 3.15
CA GLY A 571 6.51 18.91 3.22
C GLY A 571 6.14 19.26 4.67
N LYS A 572 6.31 20.53 5.06
CA LYS A 572 5.93 21.04 6.38
C LYS A 572 4.92 22.18 6.24
N PRO A 573 3.90 22.26 7.12
CA PRO A 573 3.04 23.43 7.21
C PRO A 573 3.86 24.71 7.40
N PRO A 574 3.48 25.85 6.80
CA PRO A 574 2.25 26.10 6.03
C PRO A 574 2.25 25.59 4.56
N TYR A 575 3.29 24.85 4.15
CA TYR A 575 3.47 24.29 2.80
C TYR A 575 3.68 25.32 1.69
N ASP A 576 4.42 26.40 2.00
CA ASP A 576 4.68 27.53 1.08
C ASP A 576 5.74 27.23 -0.01
N GLY A 577 6.16 25.98 -0.16
CA GLY A 577 7.12 25.55 -1.18
C GLY A 577 6.55 25.58 -2.61
N LEU A 578 7.35 25.11 -3.57
CA LEU A 578 6.93 24.89 -4.95
C LEU A 578 7.27 23.45 -5.34
N GLY A 579 6.24 22.64 -5.58
CA GLY A 579 6.33 21.24 -5.91
C GLY A 579 6.75 20.34 -4.74
N TRP A 580 7.15 19.11 -5.06
CA TRP A 580 7.68 18.18 -4.07
C TRP A 580 8.95 18.73 -3.43
N ALA A 581 9.05 18.65 -2.10
CA ALA A 581 10.24 19.02 -1.35
C ALA A 581 11.42 18.15 -1.77
N SER A 582 12.54 18.80 -2.10
CA SER A 582 13.73 18.14 -2.63
C SER A 582 14.33 17.15 -1.62
N ALA A 583 14.94 16.09 -2.12
CA ALA A 583 15.43 14.97 -1.32
C ALA A 583 16.79 15.21 -0.65
N ILE A 584 17.48 16.27 -1.04
CA ILE A 584 18.88 16.44 -0.68
C ILE A 584 18.96 17.23 0.63
N SER A 585 19.62 16.64 1.62
CA SER A 585 19.53 17.00 3.04
C SER A 585 19.78 18.49 3.27
N ALA A 586 18.83 19.14 3.92
CA ALA A 586 18.96 20.52 4.40
C ALA A 586 20.19 20.73 5.32
N ASP A 587 20.72 19.65 5.88
CA ASP A 587 21.85 19.63 6.82
C ASP A 587 23.24 19.58 6.15
N MET A 588 23.32 19.37 4.83
CA MET A 588 24.61 19.38 4.12
C MET A 588 25.07 20.82 3.85
N ASP A 589 26.39 21.04 3.95
CA ASP A 589 27.02 22.29 3.53
C ASP A 589 26.78 22.55 2.02
N PRO A 590 26.32 23.76 1.61
CA PRO A 590 25.99 24.06 0.23
C PRO A 590 27.11 23.78 -0.78
N LYS A 591 28.38 23.99 -0.41
CA LYS A 591 29.52 23.71 -1.32
C LYS A 591 29.69 22.21 -1.52
N THR A 592 29.51 21.43 -0.46
CA THR A 592 29.54 19.97 -0.54
C THR A 592 28.39 19.44 -1.40
N ALA A 593 27.20 20.02 -1.24
CA ALA A 593 26.01 19.63 -1.98
C ALA A 593 26.16 19.87 -3.50
N VAL A 594 26.75 20.99 -3.92
CA VAL A 594 26.92 21.28 -5.37
C VAL A 594 28.17 20.67 -5.99
N GLY A 595 29.09 20.12 -5.18
CA GLY A 595 30.37 19.55 -5.62
C GLY A 595 30.26 18.57 -6.81
N PRO A 596 29.30 17.62 -6.83
CA PRO A 596 29.11 16.74 -7.97
C PRO A 596 28.77 17.47 -9.28
N TYR A 597 27.98 18.54 -9.23
CA TYR A 597 27.62 19.35 -10.40
C TYR A 597 28.81 20.18 -10.90
N ALA A 598 29.60 20.75 -9.98
CA ALA A 598 30.84 21.45 -10.31
C ALA A 598 31.85 20.52 -11.00
N ALA A 599 32.00 19.28 -10.51
CA ALA A 599 32.88 18.28 -11.12
C ALA A 599 32.46 17.93 -12.57
N VAL A 600 31.16 17.91 -12.87
CA VAL A 600 30.67 17.73 -14.26
C VAL A 600 31.05 18.92 -15.13
N VAL A 601 30.90 20.16 -14.64
CA VAL A 601 31.35 21.36 -15.37
C VAL A 601 32.83 21.26 -15.73
N ASP A 602 33.69 20.96 -14.75
CA ASP A 602 35.13 20.88 -14.95
C ASP A 602 35.51 19.79 -15.96
N LYS A 603 34.89 18.61 -15.83
CA LYS A 603 35.08 17.49 -16.76
C LYS A 603 34.67 17.87 -18.18
N VAL A 604 33.49 18.44 -18.36
CA VAL A 604 32.97 18.84 -19.67
C VAL A 604 33.86 19.91 -20.30
N LYS A 605 34.24 20.94 -19.54
CA LYS A 605 35.14 21.98 -20.04
C LYS A 605 36.49 21.44 -20.47
N ALA A 606 37.10 20.56 -19.66
CA ALA A 606 38.41 19.99 -19.94
C ALA A 606 38.41 19.10 -21.20
N GLU A 607 37.31 18.40 -21.49
CA GLU A 607 37.18 17.58 -22.68
C GLU A 607 36.89 18.40 -23.93
N VAL A 608 35.98 19.37 -23.83
CA VAL A 608 35.63 20.27 -24.94
C VAL A 608 36.82 21.14 -25.35
N ALA A 609 37.63 21.59 -24.40
CA ALA A 609 38.86 22.35 -24.68
C ALA A 609 39.90 21.55 -25.48
N LYS A 610 39.85 20.21 -25.45
CA LYS A 610 40.74 19.33 -26.24
C LYS A 610 40.25 19.11 -27.67
N LEU A 611 39.02 19.51 -27.98
CA LEU A 611 38.47 19.38 -29.33
C LEU A 611 38.89 20.59 -30.17
N SER A 612 39.40 20.33 -31.37
CA SER A 612 39.61 21.36 -32.38
C SER A 612 38.27 21.74 -33.02
N LEU A 613 37.58 22.71 -32.43
CA LEU A 613 36.24 23.15 -32.84
C LEU A 613 36.29 24.48 -33.60
N SER A 614 35.57 24.57 -34.72
CA SER A 614 35.29 25.84 -35.39
C SER A 614 34.04 26.52 -34.81
N SER A 615 34.17 27.16 -33.64
CA SER A 615 33.13 27.98 -33.00
C SER A 615 33.73 29.20 -32.30
N GLU A 616 33.12 30.37 -32.51
CA GLU A 616 33.44 31.62 -31.81
C GLU A 616 32.83 31.68 -30.40
N THR A 617 31.76 30.90 -30.15
CA THR A 617 30.99 30.92 -28.91
C THR A 617 31.58 29.99 -27.84
N ILE A 618 32.10 28.82 -28.23
CA ILE A 618 32.63 27.81 -27.29
C ILE A 618 33.70 28.38 -26.34
N PRO A 619 34.72 29.14 -26.79
CA PRO A 619 35.72 29.72 -25.89
C PRO A 619 35.10 30.59 -24.77
N SER A 620 34.06 31.36 -25.10
CA SER A 620 33.36 32.21 -24.12
C SER A 620 32.59 31.39 -23.09
N LEU A 621 31.94 30.29 -23.50
CA LEU A 621 31.23 29.38 -22.61
C LEU A 621 32.19 28.63 -21.68
N LEU A 622 33.36 28.23 -22.17
CA LEU A 622 34.40 27.59 -21.35
C LEU A 622 34.96 28.54 -20.27
N ALA A 623 34.99 29.84 -20.54
CA ALA A 623 35.48 30.86 -19.61
C ALA A 623 34.47 31.28 -18.51
N GLN A 624 33.19 30.94 -18.63
CA GLN A 624 32.18 31.26 -17.62
C GLN A 624 32.51 30.64 -16.26
N ASP A 625 32.38 31.36 -15.16
CA ASP A 625 32.58 30.82 -13.81
C ASP A 625 31.24 30.77 -13.04
N PRO A 626 30.55 29.61 -12.99
CA PRO A 626 29.27 29.48 -12.31
C PRO A 626 29.38 29.60 -10.77
N SER A 627 30.59 29.59 -10.22
CA SER A 627 30.82 29.65 -8.76
C SER A 627 30.35 30.97 -8.16
N LYS A 628 30.45 32.08 -8.90
CA LYS A 628 30.01 33.41 -8.43
C LYS A 628 28.50 33.49 -8.25
N ASP A 629 27.76 32.96 -9.21
CA ASP A 629 26.29 32.91 -9.16
C ASP A 629 25.82 31.98 -8.03
N PHE A 630 26.51 30.84 -7.86
CA PHE A 630 26.29 29.95 -6.70
C PHE A 630 26.55 30.67 -5.37
N GLU A 631 27.66 31.40 -5.21
CA GLU A 631 27.98 32.14 -3.99
C GLU A 631 26.93 33.21 -3.69
N SER A 632 26.45 33.91 -4.72
CA SER A 632 25.35 34.86 -4.60
C SER A 632 24.08 34.20 -4.07
N ILE A 633 23.67 33.05 -4.62
CA ILE A 633 22.48 32.32 -4.16
C ILE A 633 22.69 31.78 -2.73
N ALA A 634 23.84 31.18 -2.44
CA ALA A 634 24.15 30.64 -1.12
C ALA A 634 24.14 31.72 -0.02
N SER A 635 24.57 32.95 -0.36
CA SER A 635 24.57 34.08 0.58
C SER A 635 23.16 34.51 1.03
N THR A 636 22.12 34.16 0.27
CA THR A 636 20.71 34.40 0.66
C THR A 636 20.20 33.45 1.75
N GLY A 637 21.01 32.46 2.14
CA GLY A 637 20.62 31.40 3.08
C GLY A 637 19.85 30.24 2.44
N SER A 638 19.71 30.22 1.11
CA SER A 638 19.04 29.14 0.39
C SER A 638 19.73 27.79 0.64
N ARG A 639 18.95 26.78 1.04
CA ARG A 639 19.37 25.37 1.16
C ARG A 639 18.79 24.47 0.06
N ASP A 640 18.05 25.06 -0.87
CA ASP A 640 17.48 24.33 -2.00
C ASP A 640 18.57 23.98 -3.02
N ILE A 641 18.89 22.70 -3.13
CA ILE A 641 19.93 22.22 -4.03
C ILE A 641 19.60 22.47 -5.50
N GLU A 642 18.33 22.45 -5.89
CA GLU A 642 17.93 22.70 -7.27
C GLU A 642 18.34 24.14 -7.64
N LYS A 643 18.09 25.08 -6.73
CA LYS A 643 18.55 26.48 -6.87
C LYS A 643 20.06 26.61 -6.86
N LEU A 644 20.75 25.93 -5.95
CA LEU A 644 22.21 26.02 -5.80
C LEU A 644 22.97 25.37 -6.97
N ALA A 645 22.44 24.29 -7.56
CA ALA A 645 23.05 23.56 -8.68
C ALA A 645 22.79 24.21 -10.05
N LEU A 646 21.72 25.01 -10.18
CA LEU A 646 21.31 25.64 -11.44
C LEU A 646 22.43 26.41 -12.18
N PRO A 647 23.29 27.22 -11.53
CA PRO A 647 24.38 27.90 -12.22
C PRO A 647 25.31 26.93 -12.97
N PHE A 648 25.73 25.85 -12.31
CA PHE A 648 26.58 24.82 -12.90
C PHE A 648 25.89 24.10 -14.06
N LEU A 649 24.62 23.73 -13.87
CA LEU A 649 23.83 23.02 -14.88
C LEU A 649 23.57 23.88 -16.13
N ARG A 650 23.32 25.18 -15.97
CA ARG A 650 23.18 26.11 -17.09
C ARG A 650 24.45 26.17 -17.94
N THR A 651 25.62 26.26 -17.32
CA THR A 651 26.90 26.24 -18.04
C THR A 651 27.07 24.92 -18.82
N VAL A 652 26.81 23.76 -18.21
CA VAL A 652 26.90 22.46 -18.91
C VAL A 652 25.91 22.38 -20.07
N SER A 653 24.65 22.80 -19.85
CA SER A 653 23.60 22.77 -20.86
C SER A 653 23.95 23.66 -22.06
N GLN A 654 24.42 24.90 -21.82
CA GLN A 654 24.83 25.82 -22.88
C GLN A 654 25.97 25.27 -23.73
N ILE A 655 26.99 24.67 -23.09
CA ILE A 655 28.09 24.01 -23.80
C ILE A 655 27.56 22.87 -24.67
N ARG A 656 26.71 22.00 -24.11
CA ARG A 656 26.11 20.87 -24.85
C ARG A 656 25.28 21.34 -26.04
N ASP A 657 24.42 22.33 -25.85
CA ASP A 657 23.55 22.85 -26.90
C ASP A 657 24.35 23.48 -28.05
N GLU A 658 25.40 24.24 -27.72
CA GLU A 658 26.32 24.81 -28.72
C GLU A 658 27.08 23.71 -29.48
N LEU A 659 27.56 22.67 -28.79
CA LEU A 659 28.19 21.51 -29.44
C LEU A 659 27.25 20.83 -30.45
N ARG A 660 25.98 20.63 -30.08
CA ARG A 660 24.96 20.06 -30.97
C ARG A 660 24.66 20.98 -32.16
N ARG A 661 24.69 22.30 -31.96
CA ARG A 661 24.47 23.28 -33.02
C ARG A 661 25.58 23.24 -34.08
N ILE A 662 26.84 23.15 -33.64
CA ILE A 662 28.00 23.20 -34.54
C ILE A 662 28.38 21.84 -35.13
N VAL A 663 27.84 20.73 -34.62
CA VAL A 663 28.27 19.35 -34.94
C VAL A 663 28.31 19.04 -36.44
N SER A 664 27.36 19.58 -37.21
CA SER A 664 27.24 19.35 -38.64
C SER A 664 28.34 20.03 -39.47
N ALA A 665 28.99 21.07 -38.91
CA ALA A 665 30.07 21.81 -39.55
C ALA A 665 31.47 21.26 -39.22
N GLN A 666 31.57 20.18 -38.43
CA GLN A 666 32.84 19.61 -37.98
C GLN A 666 33.27 18.40 -38.81
N THR A 667 34.54 17.99 -38.68
CA THR A 667 35.06 16.78 -39.35
C THR A 667 34.33 15.51 -38.88
N PRO A 668 34.31 14.41 -39.66
CA PRO A 668 33.66 13.16 -39.25
C PRO A 668 34.14 12.61 -37.89
N GLU A 669 35.44 12.72 -37.60
CA GLU A 669 36.02 12.28 -36.33
C GLU A 669 35.57 13.17 -35.17
N THR A 670 35.67 14.50 -35.33
CA THR A 670 35.18 15.47 -34.34
C THR A 670 33.69 15.33 -34.10
N LYS A 671 32.90 15.05 -35.15
CA LYS A 671 31.46 14.79 -35.05
C LYS A 671 31.16 13.59 -34.16
N LYS A 672 31.90 12.48 -34.32
CA LYS A 672 31.75 11.29 -33.48
C LYS A 672 32.08 11.59 -32.01
N GLN A 673 33.13 12.37 -31.76
CA GLN A 673 33.53 12.79 -30.42
C GLN A 673 32.48 13.72 -29.77
N ILE A 674 31.96 14.70 -30.52
CA ILE A 674 30.89 15.59 -30.06
C ILE A 674 29.67 14.79 -29.66
N LEU A 675 29.18 13.91 -30.53
CA LEU A 675 27.98 13.10 -30.25
C LEU A 675 28.17 12.28 -28.98
N ALA A 676 29.31 11.60 -28.85
CA ALA A 676 29.65 10.81 -27.66
C ALA A 676 29.65 11.65 -26.37
N ILE A 677 30.23 12.86 -26.39
CA ILE A 677 30.22 13.77 -25.24
C ILE A 677 28.80 14.24 -24.93
N THR A 678 28.04 14.68 -25.94
CA THR A 678 26.67 15.20 -25.74
C THR A 678 25.70 14.14 -25.23
N ASP A 679 25.85 12.88 -25.67
CA ASP A 679 25.08 11.74 -25.19
C ASP A 679 25.51 11.37 -23.76
N ARG A 680 26.82 11.33 -23.46
CA ARG A 680 27.31 11.06 -22.10
C ARG A 680 26.83 12.11 -21.10
N ILE A 681 26.86 13.39 -21.46
CA ILE A 681 26.38 14.47 -20.60
C ILE A 681 24.91 14.24 -20.25
N ARG A 682 24.06 13.99 -21.25
CA ARG A 682 22.60 13.79 -21.06
C ARG A 682 22.30 12.49 -20.31
N ASP A 683 22.83 11.37 -20.80
CA ASP A 683 22.38 10.02 -20.44
C ASP A 683 23.14 9.43 -19.24
N HIS A 684 24.26 10.03 -18.84
CA HIS A 684 25.09 9.56 -17.72
C HIS A 684 25.46 10.67 -16.74
N ASP A 685 26.24 11.67 -17.13
CA ASP A 685 26.80 12.64 -16.18
C ASP A 685 25.69 13.39 -15.42
N LEU A 686 24.68 13.91 -16.12
CA LEU A 686 23.55 14.61 -15.51
C LEU A 686 22.47 13.65 -14.97
N THR A 687 22.19 12.57 -15.71
CA THR A 687 21.22 11.54 -15.29
C THR A 687 21.56 10.95 -13.92
N ASN A 688 22.85 10.64 -13.68
CA ASN A 688 23.31 10.08 -12.41
C ASN A 688 23.23 11.10 -11.24
N LEU A 689 23.09 12.40 -11.54
CA LEU A 689 22.90 13.47 -10.57
C LEU A 689 21.43 13.91 -10.44
N GLY A 690 20.50 13.16 -11.04
CA GLY A 690 19.07 13.49 -10.99
C GLY A 690 18.67 14.68 -11.86
N VAL A 691 19.36 14.86 -13.00
CA VAL A 691 19.08 15.94 -13.95
C VAL A 691 18.81 15.38 -15.33
N TYR A 692 17.64 15.73 -15.86
CA TYR A 692 17.22 15.41 -17.22
C TYR A 692 17.23 16.67 -18.08
N LEU A 693 17.81 16.57 -19.29
CA LEU A 693 17.77 17.63 -20.29
C LEU A 693 16.72 17.30 -21.35
N ASP A 694 15.69 18.14 -21.43
CA ASP A 694 14.62 18.04 -22.43
C ASP A 694 14.97 18.89 -23.66
N ASP A 695 15.31 18.22 -24.75
CA ASP A 695 15.75 18.85 -26.01
C ASP A 695 14.54 19.50 -26.72
N ARG A 696 14.59 20.82 -26.92
CA ARG A 696 13.52 21.56 -27.60
C ARG A 696 13.80 21.75 -29.11
N PRO A 697 12.75 21.86 -29.95
CA PRO A 697 12.91 22.15 -31.38
C PRO A 697 13.46 23.56 -31.64
N ASP A 698 13.82 23.84 -32.89
CA ASP A 698 14.22 25.17 -33.39
C ASP A 698 15.42 25.83 -32.68
N ASN A 699 16.40 25.02 -32.25
CA ASN A 699 17.61 25.48 -31.52
C ASN A 699 17.32 26.22 -30.20
N GLN A 700 16.15 25.99 -29.60
CA GLN A 700 15.88 26.51 -28.25
C GLN A 700 16.78 25.81 -27.22
N PRO A 701 17.20 26.51 -26.15
CA PRO A 701 17.99 25.91 -25.08
C PRO A 701 17.30 24.68 -24.49
N SER A 702 18.07 23.67 -24.09
CA SER A 702 17.50 22.51 -23.39
C SER A 702 16.87 22.91 -22.07
N LEU A 703 15.72 22.33 -21.74
CA LEU A 703 15.02 22.59 -20.48
C LEU A 703 15.59 21.67 -19.39
N ILE A 704 16.06 22.25 -18.27
CA ILE A 704 16.71 21.51 -17.18
C ILE A 704 15.66 21.04 -16.18
N LYS A 705 15.48 19.73 -16.06
CA LYS A 705 14.50 19.11 -15.15
C LYS A 705 15.20 18.34 -14.04
N PHE A 706 14.84 18.61 -12.80
CA PHE A 706 15.26 17.80 -11.66
C PHE A 706 14.29 16.65 -11.45
N ILE A 707 14.81 15.42 -11.50
CA ILE A 707 14.07 14.17 -11.32
C ILE A 707 14.95 13.26 -10.46
N PRO A 708 14.43 12.53 -9.46
CA PRO A 708 15.26 11.65 -8.64
C PRO A 708 16.18 10.75 -9.48
N ALA A 709 17.47 10.71 -9.14
CA ALA A 709 18.46 9.94 -9.89
C ALA A 709 18.08 8.46 -10.02
N THR A 710 17.48 7.89 -8.97
CA THR A 710 16.96 6.52 -8.96
C THR A 710 15.92 6.29 -10.06
N GLU A 711 15.01 7.23 -10.29
CA GLU A 711 13.99 7.13 -11.35
C GLU A 711 14.62 7.23 -12.74
N LEU A 712 15.53 8.18 -12.95
CA LEU A 712 16.20 8.33 -14.24
C LEU A 712 17.08 7.11 -14.57
N ILE A 713 17.79 6.56 -13.59
CA ILE A 713 18.61 5.35 -13.74
C ILE A 713 17.72 4.15 -14.05
N ALA A 714 16.62 3.95 -13.31
CA ALA A 714 15.68 2.86 -13.56
C ALA A 714 15.07 2.96 -14.97
N ALA A 715 14.65 4.15 -15.41
CA ALA A 715 14.12 4.38 -16.76
C ALA A 715 15.16 4.06 -17.86
N ARG A 716 16.44 4.41 -17.62
CA ARG A 716 17.55 4.07 -18.52
C ARG A 716 17.78 2.57 -18.61
N GLU A 717 17.78 1.87 -17.47
CA GLU A 717 17.94 0.41 -17.40
C GLU A 717 16.77 -0.33 -18.05
N GLU A 718 15.55 0.12 -17.82
CA GLU A 718 14.35 -0.45 -18.42
C GLU A 718 14.33 -0.27 -19.95
N LYS A 719 14.74 0.91 -20.45
CA LYS A 719 14.91 1.14 -21.88
C LYS A 719 15.96 0.20 -22.47
N ALA A 720 17.10 0.04 -21.81
CA ALA A 720 18.15 -0.89 -22.24
C ALA A 720 17.65 -2.35 -22.25
N ALA A 721 16.87 -2.76 -21.25
CA ALA A 721 16.25 -4.07 -21.18
C ALA A 721 15.25 -4.30 -22.33
N ARG A 722 14.38 -3.31 -22.62
CA ARG A 722 13.44 -3.36 -23.75
C ARG A 722 14.16 -3.45 -25.10
N GLU A 723 15.24 -2.70 -25.28
CA GLU A 723 16.06 -2.76 -26.49
C GLU A 723 16.76 -4.11 -26.65
N ALA A 724 17.31 -4.66 -25.55
CA ALA A 724 17.91 -5.99 -25.52
C ALA A 724 16.87 -7.10 -25.82
N GLU A 725 15.66 -6.99 -25.28
CA GLU A 725 14.57 -7.93 -25.55
C GLU A 725 14.13 -7.85 -27.02
N LYS A 726 14.00 -6.63 -27.57
CA LYS A 726 13.67 -6.43 -28.99
C LYS A 726 14.76 -6.99 -29.90
N ALA A 727 16.03 -6.83 -29.54
CA ALA A 727 17.16 -7.42 -30.26
C ALA A 727 17.12 -8.96 -30.19
N LYS A 728 16.86 -9.52 -29.00
CA LYS A 728 16.70 -10.96 -28.80
C LYS A 728 15.55 -11.53 -29.63
N LYS A 729 14.36 -10.92 -29.59
CA LYS A 729 13.19 -11.30 -30.40
C LYS A 729 13.49 -11.22 -31.90
N LYS A 730 14.22 -10.19 -32.35
CA LYS A 730 14.62 -10.06 -33.76
C LYS A 730 15.56 -11.18 -34.17
N GLU A 731 16.50 -11.57 -33.31
CA GLU A 731 17.44 -12.65 -33.56
C GLU A 731 16.77 -14.03 -33.52
N GLU A 732 15.89 -14.28 -32.54
CA GLU A 732 15.07 -15.50 -32.47
C GLU A 732 14.18 -15.63 -33.72
N ALA A 733 13.57 -14.54 -34.19
CA ALA A 733 12.79 -14.54 -35.42
C ALA A 733 13.63 -14.80 -36.67
N ARG A 734 14.89 -14.33 -36.70
CA ARG A 734 15.84 -14.64 -37.80
C ARG A 734 16.17 -16.12 -37.82
N LEU A 735 16.58 -16.68 -36.68
CA LEU A 735 16.92 -18.10 -36.54
C LEU A 735 15.73 -19.02 -36.87
N ALA A 736 14.51 -18.65 -36.44
CA ALA A 736 13.29 -19.40 -36.75
C ALA A 736 12.99 -19.40 -38.26
N ARG A 737 13.17 -18.26 -38.94
CA ARG A 737 13.01 -18.17 -40.42
C ARG A 737 14.04 -19.02 -41.15
N GLU A 738 15.30 -18.98 -40.74
CA GLU A 738 16.38 -19.79 -41.32
C GLU A 738 16.08 -21.29 -41.16
N LYS A 739 15.61 -21.72 -39.98
CA LYS A 739 15.21 -23.11 -39.75
C LYS A 739 14.05 -23.54 -40.65
N VAL A 740 13.00 -22.73 -40.78
CA VAL A 740 11.85 -23.02 -41.67
C VAL A 740 12.29 -23.10 -43.13
N GLU A 741 13.17 -22.20 -43.58
CA GLU A 741 13.71 -22.23 -44.94
C GLU A 741 14.55 -23.49 -45.18
N GLN A 742 15.36 -23.90 -44.21
CA GLN A 742 16.17 -25.11 -44.30
C GLN A 742 15.29 -26.38 -44.33
N GLU A 743 14.29 -26.48 -43.46
CA GLU A 743 13.32 -27.60 -43.49
C GLU A 743 12.52 -27.64 -44.81
N ALA A 744 12.17 -26.48 -45.36
CA ALA A 744 11.50 -26.40 -46.66
C ALA A 744 12.43 -26.86 -47.80
N LYS A 745 13.70 -26.49 -47.78
CA LYS A 745 14.72 -26.98 -48.73
C LYS A 745 14.92 -28.49 -48.63
N GLU A 746 15.05 -29.05 -47.42
CA GLU A 746 15.18 -30.50 -47.23
C GLU A 746 13.93 -31.26 -47.69
N LYS A 747 12.72 -30.75 -47.39
CA LYS A 747 11.48 -31.35 -47.91
C LYS A 747 11.41 -31.26 -49.43
N ALA A 748 11.85 -30.16 -50.03
CA ALA A 748 11.89 -29.99 -51.48
C ALA A 748 12.92 -30.91 -52.17
N LYS A 749 13.91 -31.47 -51.47
CA LYS A 749 14.84 -32.46 -52.04
C LYS A 749 14.19 -33.81 -52.35
N ILE A 750 13.07 -34.13 -51.72
CA ILE A 750 12.38 -35.40 -51.92
C ILE A 750 11.76 -35.40 -53.33
N PRO A 751 12.15 -36.31 -54.24
CA PRO A 751 11.51 -36.44 -55.54
C PRO A 751 10.01 -36.75 -55.37
N PRO A 752 9.12 -36.18 -56.19
CA PRO A 752 7.69 -36.39 -56.05
C PRO A 752 7.29 -37.88 -56.15
N GLU A 753 8.07 -38.70 -56.85
CA GLU A 753 7.87 -40.15 -56.98
C GLU A 753 8.15 -40.92 -55.68
N GLU A 754 8.95 -40.35 -54.77
CA GLU A 754 9.33 -40.96 -53.48
C GLU A 754 8.46 -40.47 -52.32
N LEU A 755 7.63 -39.44 -52.54
CA LEU A 755 6.90 -38.72 -51.50
C LEU A 755 6.03 -39.64 -50.62
N PHE A 756 5.38 -40.65 -51.21
CA PHE A 756 4.45 -41.53 -50.50
C PHE A 756 4.96 -42.96 -50.31
N LYS A 757 6.14 -43.31 -50.83
CA LYS A 757 6.66 -44.68 -50.76
C LYS A 757 7.06 -45.12 -49.35
N LYS A 758 7.34 -44.15 -48.47
CA LYS A 758 7.67 -44.39 -47.05
C LYS A 758 6.47 -44.31 -46.12
N ASP A 759 5.27 -44.06 -46.64
CA ASP A 759 4.05 -43.98 -45.83
C ASP A 759 3.45 -45.37 -45.68
N GLU A 760 3.49 -45.90 -44.44
CA GLU A 760 3.08 -47.27 -44.11
C GLU A 760 1.59 -47.57 -44.37
N ARG A 761 0.78 -46.55 -44.67
CA ARG A 761 -0.65 -46.70 -44.97
C ARG A 761 -0.91 -47.28 -46.36
N TYR A 762 0.08 -47.30 -47.24
CA TYR A 762 -0.07 -47.73 -48.63
C TYR A 762 0.82 -48.93 -48.95
N SER A 763 0.35 -49.77 -49.88
CA SER A 763 1.02 -51.02 -50.25
C SER A 763 1.40 -51.11 -51.74
N ALA A 764 0.82 -50.26 -52.59
CA ALA A 764 1.14 -50.18 -54.01
C ALA A 764 1.01 -48.74 -54.52
N TRP A 765 1.78 -48.40 -55.57
CA TRP A 765 1.86 -47.08 -56.18
C TRP A 765 1.85 -47.17 -57.71
N ASP A 766 1.45 -46.09 -58.39
CA ASP A 766 1.54 -45.97 -59.85
C ASP A 766 2.94 -45.50 -60.31
N GLU A 767 3.13 -45.35 -61.62
CA GLU A 767 4.39 -44.88 -62.23
C GLU A 767 4.82 -43.49 -61.77
N GLN A 768 3.90 -42.67 -61.26
CA GLN A 768 4.17 -41.34 -60.73
C GLN A 768 4.47 -41.36 -59.22
N GLY A 769 4.40 -42.53 -58.58
CA GLY A 769 4.58 -42.69 -57.13
C GLY A 769 3.34 -42.35 -56.31
N LEU A 770 2.15 -42.23 -56.92
CA LEU A 770 0.89 -42.02 -56.19
C LEU A 770 0.35 -43.36 -55.67
N PRO A 771 -0.07 -43.44 -54.40
CA PRO A 771 -0.64 -44.65 -53.84
C PRO A 771 -1.89 -45.13 -54.58
N THR A 772 -1.90 -46.39 -54.99
CA THR A 772 -3.05 -47.04 -55.63
C THR A 772 -3.80 -47.96 -54.65
N LYS A 773 -3.08 -48.55 -53.69
CA LYS A 773 -3.65 -49.45 -52.67
C LYS A 773 -3.29 -49.06 -51.24
N MET A 774 -4.24 -49.24 -50.34
CA MET A 774 -4.09 -49.15 -48.90
C MET A 774 -3.34 -50.39 -48.35
N LYS A 775 -2.85 -50.33 -47.11
CA LYS A 775 -2.10 -51.43 -46.46
C LYS A 775 -2.91 -52.74 -46.37
N ASP A 776 -4.23 -52.64 -46.26
CA ASP A 776 -5.16 -53.78 -46.23
C ASP A 776 -5.47 -54.37 -47.62
N GLY A 777 -4.86 -53.82 -48.69
CA GLY A 777 -5.04 -54.27 -50.06
C GLY A 777 -6.24 -53.65 -50.80
N SER A 778 -7.05 -52.83 -50.13
CA SER A 778 -8.16 -52.09 -50.74
C SER A 778 -7.68 -50.93 -51.61
N ASP A 779 -8.49 -50.52 -52.59
CA ASP A 779 -8.17 -49.38 -53.44
C ASP A 779 -8.27 -48.05 -52.67
N VAL A 780 -7.36 -47.12 -52.94
CA VAL A 780 -7.38 -45.80 -52.30
C VAL A 780 -8.66 -45.03 -52.73
N PRO A 781 -9.48 -44.53 -51.79
CA PRO A 781 -10.73 -43.83 -52.13
C PRO A 781 -10.50 -42.61 -53.04
N LYS A 782 -11.40 -42.38 -54.01
CA LYS A 782 -11.29 -41.26 -54.98
C LYS A 782 -11.17 -39.87 -54.31
N SER A 783 -11.81 -39.67 -53.15
CA SER A 783 -11.70 -38.44 -52.36
C SER A 783 -10.29 -38.24 -51.79
N GLN A 784 -9.67 -39.32 -51.29
CA GLN A 784 -8.30 -39.33 -50.77
C GLN A 784 -7.28 -39.18 -51.91
N MET A 785 -7.52 -39.81 -53.07
CA MET A 785 -6.68 -39.69 -54.26
C MET A 785 -6.53 -38.23 -54.72
N LYS A 786 -7.62 -37.45 -54.71
CA LYS A 786 -7.58 -36.02 -55.05
C LYS A 786 -6.69 -35.21 -54.11
N SER A 787 -6.70 -35.56 -52.82
CA SER A 787 -5.83 -34.93 -51.81
C SER A 787 -4.36 -35.32 -52.01
N LEU A 788 -4.09 -36.60 -52.24
CA LEU A 788 -2.74 -37.11 -52.51
C LEU A 788 -2.15 -36.50 -53.79
N LYS A 789 -2.96 -36.39 -54.86
CA LYS A 789 -2.53 -35.72 -56.09
C LYS A 789 -2.19 -34.25 -55.86
N LYS A 790 -2.98 -33.53 -55.06
CA LYS A 790 -2.68 -32.13 -54.71
C LYS A 790 -1.37 -32.00 -53.91
N MET A 791 -1.09 -32.94 -53.00
CA MET A 791 0.19 -32.97 -52.26
C MET A 791 1.36 -33.28 -53.19
N TRP A 792 1.18 -34.23 -54.11
CA TRP A 792 2.15 -34.59 -55.14
C TRP A 792 2.46 -33.43 -56.08
N ASP A 793 1.44 -32.74 -56.61
CA ASP A 793 1.61 -31.59 -57.52
C ASP A 793 2.35 -30.45 -56.82
N LYS A 794 2.05 -30.23 -55.53
CA LYS A 794 2.76 -29.24 -54.71
C LYS A 794 4.23 -29.65 -54.53
N GLN A 795 4.50 -30.92 -54.24
CA GLN A 795 5.86 -31.44 -54.08
C GLN A 795 6.66 -31.35 -55.37
N LYS A 796 6.06 -31.74 -56.50
CA LYS A 796 6.66 -31.63 -57.83
C LYS A 796 7.08 -30.19 -58.12
N LYS A 797 6.18 -29.23 -57.87
CA LYS A 797 6.47 -27.81 -58.06
C LYS A 797 7.67 -27.35 -57.23
N VAL A 798 7.70 -27.64 -55.93
CA VAL A 798 8.83 -27.20 -55.07
C VAL A 798 10.14 -27.91 -55.39
N HIS A 799 10.10 -29.18 -55.79
CA HIS A 799 11.27 -29.96 -56.19
C HIS A 799 11.86 -29.46 -57.52
N GLU A 800 11.01 -29.17 -58.51
CA GLU A 800 11.41 -28.58 -59.79
C GLU A 800 11.96 -27.15 -59.63
N GLU A 801 11.36 -26.33 -58.77
CA GLU A 801 11.87 -25.01 -58.43
C GLU A 801 13.25 -25.08 -57.74
N LEU A 802 13.49 -26.07 -56.87
CA LEU A 802 14.79 -26.31 -56.26
C LEU A 802 15.83 -26.75 -57.31
N LYS A 803 15.43 -27.62 -58.24
CA LYS A 803 16.26 -28.09 -59.37
C LYS A 803 16.69 -26.93 -60.27
N ALA A 804 15.75 -26.05 -60.61
CA ALA A 804 16.00 -24.88 -61.46
C ALA A 804 16.94 -23.86 -60.81
N LYS A 805 16.98 -23.81 -59.47
CA LYS A 805 17.88 -22.93 -58.69
C LYS A 805 19.24 -23.57 -58.36
N GLY A 806 19.54 -24.77 -58.86
CA GLY A 806 20.80 -25.47 -58.64
C GLY A 806 20.98 -26.06 -57.23
N GLY A 807 19.88 -26.29 -56.50
CA GLY A 807 19.89 -26.76 -55.10
C GLY A 807 19.71 -28.27 -54.91
N LEU A 808 19.88 -29.06 -55.97
CA LEU A 808 19.76 -30.52 -56.00
C LEU A 808 21.04 -31.18 -56.49
#